data_AF-A0AA40EE05-F1
#
_entry.id   AF-A0AA40EE05-F1
#
_cell.length_a   1.000
_cell.length_b   1.000
_cell.length_c   1.000
_cell.angle_alpha   90.00
_cell.angle_beta   90.00
_cell.angle_gamma   90.00
#
_symmetry.space_group_name_H-M   'P 1'
#
loop_
_entity.id
_entity.type
_entity.pdbx_description
1 polymer ?
#
loop_
_entity_poly.entity_id
_entity_poly.type
_entity_poly.pdbx_seq_one_letter_code
_entity_poly.pdbx_strand_id
1 'polypeptide(L)'
;MATPGQPAAGLASLPGEILLHIISFLEPRQTISLQLVSRGFRALARDNGFWRSQCFQESSYLEALNRNRLFRLTSGVRPQDPLTSTDGSPLVNDHDDDGDKLGSLPSGEPRERELVRIVANWDPCFPSERISWYDEYIQRHGDVVVNWLQQPRIGGPSGGGELIESRGAALYRPDGVREGVSCDTETLFAVSPLDDGSVCIWDVNGTKRKRGAIVARSRPGILFIDGPGADNNRRSKRVDSGVTECVSIDSYHHLAFFAVQGHLIEVDLQRLTVVGCESFPWSITALSAASPSVPLTVGTSLGIHLHDYRFRKPRSNEGLERIDDFDRMGAKDFYERSLRNLFDDDPLPPYAPLAQPGPLSILHPQRPGLEADLSDEIYVAGRFSNILHYDRRKFPSIKGSIYSGARLCSLTSLPYPFSVHDSEIRRRGLMSLDQVEKSKSFAEGQTLIACGEYNTKGSLEIYSITGLPQSPAGLQNRQSSSHSKLLSVVSHGTRIVFSDGSGYLNWFERDGFTDVRRCKIGHSEMTEGPSIFASMPGSDDIARKLLPTRSGHTGEGVNDNDLLFWTGEKLGLVTFSGSSRFAATDFKEKTDEGASPETLARASEEKAYSERMRRALERQADDVRFIRNLGIGSGYRP
;
A
#
# COMPACT_ATOMS: atom_id res chain seq x y z
N MET A 1 55.15 -19.30 42.16
CA MET A 1 54.44 -18.00 42.09
C MET A 1 53.60 -18.02 40.83
N ALA A 2 52.30 -18.25 40.98
CA ALA A 2 51.34 -18.24 39.89
C ALA A 2 50.92 -16.79 39.62
N THR A 3 50.94 -16.37 38.36
CA THR A 3 50.44 -15.07 37.90
C THR A 3 48.92 -15.02 38.04
N PRO A 4 48.36 -14.04 38.76
CA PRO A 4 46.91 -13.88 38.85
C PRO A 4 46.40 -13.02 37.68
N GLY A 5 45.33 -13.46 37.02
CA GLY A 5 44.38 -12.54 36.38
C GLY A 5 44.42 -12.37 34.86
N GLN A 6 44.58 -13.44 34.07
CA GLN A 6 43.99 -13.39 32.72
C GLN A 6 42.48 -13.66 32.84
N PRO A 7 41.59 -12.73 32.41
CA PRO A 7 40.17 -13.02 32.34
C PRO A 7 39.96 -14.20 31.39
N ALA A 8 39.19 -15.20 31.83
CA ALA A 8 38.83 -16.32 30.98
C ALA A 8 38.26 -15.79 29.66
N ALA A 9 38.80 -16.26 28.54
CA ALA A 9 38.32 -15.92 27.20
C ALA A 9 36.85 -16.38 27.08
N GLY A 10 35.93 -15.47 27.32
CA GLY A 10 34.49 -15.73 27.24
C GLY A 10 34.02 -15.76 25.78
N LEU A 11 32.80 -16.22 25.54
CA LEU A 11 32.20 -16.26 24.20
C LEU A 11 32.32 -14.92 23.44
N ALA A 12 32.26 -13.79 24.16
CA ALA A 12 32.40 -12.45 23.60
C ALA A 12 33.81 -12.09 23.09
N SER A 13 34.84 -12.87 23.39
CA SER A 13 36.20 -12.68 22.87
C SER A 13 36.46 -13.41 21.55
N LEU A 14 35.49 -14.17 21.04
CA LEU A 14 35.60 -14.82 19.74
C LEU A 14 35.46 -13.79 18.60
N PRO A 15 36.13 -14.01 17.45
CA PRO A 15 35.90 -13.25 16.23
C PRO A 15 34.41 -13.23 15.82
N GLY A 16 33.97 -12.11 15.25
CA GLY A 16 32.58 -11.89 14.87
C GLY A 16 32.07 -12.93 13.86
N GLU A 17 32.93 -13.44 12.99
CA GLU A 17 32.63 -14.45 11.99
C GLU A 17 32.27 -15.80 12.63
N ILE A 18 33.01 -16.20 13.68
CA ILE A 18 32.73 -17.43 14.43
C ILE A 18 31.42 -17.27 15.19
N LEU A 19 31.20 -16.11 15.79
CA LEU A 19 29.94 -15.81 16.48
C LEU A 19 28.74 -15.80 15.53
N LEU A 20 28.87 -15.25 14.32
CA LEU A 20 27.84 -15.31 13.29
C LEU A 20 27.57 -16.74 12.84
N HIS A 21 28.61 -17.55 12.67
CA HIS A 21 28.43 -18.97 12.35
C HIS A 21 27.68 -19.70 13.48
N ILE A 22 27.99 -19.44 14.75
CA ILE A 22 27.25 -20.00 15.88
C ILE A 22 25.79 -19.52 15.87
N ILE A 23 25.56 -18.22 15.64
CA ILE A 23 24.20 -17.64 15.54
C ILE A 23 23.42 -18.28 14.39
N SER A 24 24.08 -18.71 13.30
CA SER A 24 23.41 -19.35 12.17
C SER A 24 22.74 -20.69 12.49
N PHE A 25 23.11 -21.33 13.61
CA PHE A 25 22.47 -22.55 14.11
C PHE A 25 21.33 -22.28 15.10
N LEU A 26 21.11 -21.03 15.49
CA LEU A 26 20.05 -20.63 16.41
C LEU A 26 18.76 -20.36 15.65
N GLU A 27 17.63 -20.65 16.31
CA GLU A 27 16.34 -20.25 15.78
C GLU A 27 16.21 -18.71 15.79
N PRO A 28 15.45 -18.11 14.85
CA PRO A 28 15.23 -16.66 14.78
C PRO A 28 14.83 -16.02 16.13
N ARG A 29 13.98 -16.71 16.92
CA ARG A 29 13.55 -16.25 18.26
C ARG A 29 14.71 -16.17 19.27
N GLN A 30 15.63 -17.13 19.20
CA GLN A 30 16.82 -17.16 20.05
C GLN A 30 17.81 -16.06 19.63
N THR A 31 17.98 -15.83 18.33
CA THR A 31 18.79 -14.74 17.79
C THR A 31 18.27 -13.35 18.21
N ILE A 32 16.95 -13.17 18.25
CA ILE A 32 16.34 -11.93 18.76
C ILE A 32 16.68 -11.74 20.25
N SER A 33 16.61 -12.81 21.05
CA SER A 33 16.93 -12.75 22.48
C SER A 33 18.39 -12.36 22.74
N LEU A 34 19.32 -12.77 21.87
CA LEU A 34 20.73 -12.38 21.95
C LEU A 34 20.95 -10.87 21.81
N GLN A 35 20.06 -10.15 21.12
CA GLN A 35 20.15 -8.69 20.98
C GLN A 35 20.04 -7.95 22.32
N LEU A 36 19.45 -8.59 23.33
CA LEU A 36 19.27 -8.03 24.68
C LEU A 36 20.50 -8.23 25.57
N VAL A 37 21.44 -9.10 25.17
CA VAL A 37 22.57 -9.52 26.01
C VAL A 37 23.71 -8.51 25.99
N SER A 38 24.13 -8.05 24.80
CA SER A 38 25.21 -7.07 24.66
C SER A 38 25.10 -6.24 23.38
N ARG A 39 25.75 -5.07 23.32
CA ARG A 39 25.80 -4.26 22.09
C ARG A 39 26.49 -4.98 20.93
N GLY A 40 27.53 -5.78 21.22
CA GLY A 40 28.22 -6.58 20.21
C GLY A 40 27.33 -7.68 19.63
N PHE A 41 26.63 -8.44 20.50
CA PHE A 41 25.66 -9.44 20.05
C PHE A 41 24.47 -8.81 19.35
N ARG A 42 24.04 -7.61 19.76
CA ARG A 42 23.01 -6.85 19.03
C ARG A 42 23.44 -6.50 17.62
N ALA A 43 24.68 -6.07 17.40
CA ALA A 43 25.19 -5.78 16.06
C ALA A 43 25.26 -7.05 15.20
N LEU A 44 25.81 -8.14 15.73
CA LEU A 44 25.93 -9.43 15.01
C LEU A 44 24.56 -10.06 14.74
N ALA A 45 23.65 -10.05 15.70
CA ALA A 45 22.29 -10.57 15.55
C ALA A 45 21.38 -9.67 14.68
N ARG A 46 21.88 -8.51 14.22
CA ARG A 46 21.24 -7.66 13.21
C ARG A 46 22.06 -7.61 11.92
N ASP A 47 22.98 -8.55 11.71
CA ASP A 47 23.74 -8.63 10.47
C ASP A 47 22.82 -8.85 9.27
N ASN A 48 23.00 -8.02 8.24
CA ASN A 48 22.17 -8.04 7.05
C ASN A 48 22.37 -9.30 6.21
N GLY A 49 23.60 -9.84 6.16
CA GLY A 49 23.91 -11.06 5.42
C GLY A 49 23.19 -12.27 6.02
N PHE A 50 23.21 -12.37 7.35
CA PHE A 50 22.49 -13.41 8.10
C PHE A 50 20.99 -13.37 7.79
N TRP A 51 20.31 -12.25 8.03
CA TRP A 51 18.85 -12.17 7.83
C TRP A 51 18.43 -12.31 6.36
N ARG A 52 19.24 -11.81 5.43
CA ARG A 52 19.04 -12.06 4.00
C ARG A 52 19.06 -13.54 3.67
N SER A 53 20.01 -14.30 4.23
CA SER A 53 20.11 -15.74 4.01
C SER A 53 18.90 -16.49 4.58
N GLN A 54 18.39 -16.07 5.74
CA GLN A 54 17.19 -16.64 6.35
C GLN A 54 15.94 -16.37 5.50
N CYS A 55 15.73 -15.12 5.05
CA CYS A 55 14.64 -14.79 4.12
C CYS A 55 14.68 -15.60 2.82
N PHE A 56 15.88 -15.90 2.30
CA PHE A 56 16.02 -16.74 1.11
C PHE A 56 15.66 -18.20 1.39
N GLN A 57 16.15 -18.76 2.50
CA GLN A 57 15.91 -20.17 2.85
C GLN A 57 14.43 -20.46 3.07
N GLU A 58 13.69 -19.53 3.68
CA GLU A 58 12.25 -19.62 3.91
C GLU A 58 11.40 -19.05 2.75
N SER A 59 12.01 -18.75 1.59
CA SER A 59 11.29 -18.14 0.46
C SER A 59 10.50 -19.17 -0.35
N SER A 60 9.27 -18.79 -0.75
CA SER A 60 8.46 -19.56 -1.70
C SER A 60 9.14 -19.74 -3.06
N TYR A 61 10.05 -18.82 -3.42
CA TYR A 61 10.92 -18.94 -4.59
C TYR A 61 11.77 -20.20 -4.55
N LEU A 62 12.51 -20.41 -3.44
CA LEU A 62 13.37 -21.57 -3.28
C LEU A 62 12.55 -22.86 -3.20
N GLU A 63 11.43 -22.84 -2.49
CA GLU A 63 10.48 -23.96 -2.45
C GLU A 63 9.98 -24.34 -3.85
N ALA A 64 9.59 -23.36 -4.66
CA ALA A 64 9.12 -23.58 -6.02
C ALA A 64 10.23 -24.17 -6.93
N LEU A 65 11.46 -23.68 -6.81
CA LEU A 65 12.60 -24.24 -7.54
C LEU A 65 12.87 -25.69 -7.14
N ASN A 66 12.88 -25.99 -5.84
CA ASN A 66 13.09 -27.35 -5.32
C ASN A 66 11.98 -28.29 -5.79
N ARG A 67 10.71 -27.86 -5.73
CA ARG A 67 9.57 -28.62 -6.24
C ARG A 67 9.70 -28.90 -7.74
N ASN A 68 10.11 -27.92 -8.54
CA ASN A 68 10.30 -28.08 -9.98
C ASN A 68 11.46 -29.05 -10.29
N ARG A 69 12.55 -28.99 -9.53
CA ARG A 69 13.69 -29.93 -9.65
C ARG A 69 13.25 -31.35 -9.34
N LEU A 70 12.52 -31.54 -8.24
CA LEU A 70 11.99 -32.84 -7.84
C LEU A 70 11.04 -33.39 -8.90
N PHE A 71 10.12 -32.56 -9.41
CA PHE A 71 9.21 -32.96 -10.50
C PHE A 71 9.98 -33.43 -11.74
N ARG A 72 10.98 -32.67 -12.20
CA ARG A 72 11.81 -33.08 -13.35
C ARG A 72 12.53 -34.40 -13.15
N LEU A 73 13.06 -34.65 -11.95
CA LEU A 73 13.69 -35.91 -11.59
C LEU A 73 12.68 -37.07 -11.65
N THR A 74 11.45 -36.86 -11.18
CA THR A 74 10.39 -37.88 -11.19
C THR A 74 9.74 -38.09 -12.56
N SER A 75 9.69 -37.07 -13.42
CA SER A 75 9.04 -37.14 -14.73
C SER A 75 9.93 -37.70 -15.84
N GLY A 76 11.20 -38.02 -15.56
CA GLY A 76 12.14 -38.59 -16.54
C GLY A 76 12.46 -37.67 -17.72
N VAL A 77 12.09 -36.40 -17.66
CA VAL A 77 12.35 -35.40 -18.71
C VAL A 77 13.82 -34.99 -18.61
N ARG A 78 14.65 -35.49 -19.54
CA ARG A 78 16.06 -35.09 -19.66
C ARG A 78 16.16 -33.58 -19.95
N PRO A 79 17.22 -32.88 -19.49
CA PRO A 79 17.43 -31.48 -19.83
C PRO A 79 17.53 -31.34 -21.36
N GLN A 80 16.60 -30.59 -21.97
CA GLN A 80 16.90 -29.94 -23.25
C GLN A 80 17.57 -28.61 -22.88
N ASP A 81 18.88 -28.52 -23.15
CA ASP A 81 19.60 -27.25 -23.16
C ASP A 81 18.95 -26.34 -24.23
N PRO A 82 18.43 -25.14 -23.89
CA PRO A 82 17.76 -24.29 -24.87
C PRO A 82 18.70 -23.51 -25.80
N LEU A 83 19.96 -23.93 -25.98
CA LEU A 83 20.96 -23.17 -26.73
C LEU A 83 21.82 -24.05 -27.64
N THR A 84 21.22 -24.68 -28.64
CA THR A 84 21.91 -24.99 -29.91
C THR A 84 20.89 -25.12 -31.03
N SER A 85 20.64 -24.01 -31.73
CA SER A 85 20.06 -24.02 -33.06
C SER A 85 20.89 -23.12 -33.98
N THR A 86 21.95 -23.69 -34.53
CA THR A 86 22.57 -23.26 -35.80
C THR A 86 23.19 -24.48 -36.48
N ASP A 87 22.68 -24.76 -37.69
CA ASP A 87 23.08 -25.81 -38.62
C ASP A 87 24.55 -25.76 -39.06
N GLY A 88 25.12 -26.94 -39.42
CA GLY A 88 26.07 -27.01 -40.55
C GLY A 88 27.37 -27.83 -40.47
N SER A 89 27.30 -29.17 -40.36
CA SER A 89 28.18 -30.16 -41.06
C SER A 89 29.65 -30.39 -40.56
N PRO A 90 30.39 -31.44 -41.01
CA PRO A 90 30.44 -32.75 -40.33
C PRO A 90 31.86 -33.33 -40.02
N LEU A 91 31.90 -34.32 -39.11
CA LEU A 91 32.81 -35.48 -38.98
C LEU A 91 34.34 -35.28 -39.07
N VAL A 92 35.05 -35.54 -37.96
CA VAL A 92 36.28 -36.37 -37.92
C VAL A 92 36.30 -37.15 -36.59
N ASN A 93 36.45 -38.47 -36.69
CA ASN A 93 36.79 -39.38 -35.59
C ASN A 93 38.22 -39.09 -35.11
N ASP A 94 38.48 -39.20 -33.82
CA ASP A 94 39.69 -39.90 -33.36
C ASP A 94 39.43 -40.58 -32.03
N HIS A 95 39.75 -41.88 -32.00
CA HIS A 95 40.09 -42.62 -30.80
C HIS A 95 41.37 -42.03 -30.22
N ASP A 96 41.45 -41.90 -28.91
CA ASP A 96 42.63 -42.40 -28.20
C ASP A 96 42.38 -42.58 -26.71
N ASP A 97 43.20 -43.49 -26.21
CA ASP A 97 43.16 -44.30 -25.02
C ASP A 97 43.76 -43.58 -23.77
N ASP A 98 43.46 -44.20 -22.63
CA ASP A 98 44.32 -44.31 -21.46
C ASP A 98 44.40 -43.20 -20.39
N GLY A 99 44.57 -43.67 -19.14
CA GLY A 99 45.35 -42.94 -18.14
C GLY A 99 44.60 -42.29 -16.97
N ASP A 100 44.12 -43.13 -16.06
CA ASP A 100 44.14 -42.95 -14.60
C ASP A 100 44.75 -41.63 -14.05
N LYS A 101 43.90 -40.73 -13.54
CA LYS A 101 44.26 -39.74 -12.52
C LYS A 101 43.18 -39.67 -11.44
N LEU A 102 43.25 -40.65 -10.55
CA LEU A 102 42.77 -40.54 -9.18
C LEU A 102 43.48 -39.37 -8.48
N GLY A 103 42.85 -38.19 -8.41
CA GLY A 103 43.41 -37.04 -7.72
C GLY A 103 42.54 -35.77 -7.80
N SER A 104 42.04 -35.35 -6.63
CA SER A 104 41.22 -34.17 -6.33
C SER A 104 39.70 -34.32 -6.56
N LEU A 105 38.97 -34.47 -5.46
CA LEU A 105 37.54 -34.16 -5.38
C LEU A 105 37.35 -32.64 -5.46
N PRO A 106 36.60 -32.08 -6.43
CA PRO A 106 36.02 -30.75 -6.30
C PRO A 106 34.57 -30.91 -5.79
N SER A 107 34.39 -31.35 -4.54
CA SER A 107 33.06 -31.73 -4.02
C SER A 107 32.24 -30.60 -3.38
N GLY A 108 32.75 -29.36 -3.34
CA GLY A 108 32.06 -28.21 -2.73
C GLY A 108 31.75 -27.05 -3.69
N GLU A 109 32.71 -26.67 -4.55
CA GLU A 109 32.60 -25.46 -5.37
C GLU A 109 31.41 -25.38 -6.33
N PRO A 110 30.98 -26.45 -7.05
CA PRO A 110 29.85 -26.32 -7.99
C PRO A 110 28.53 -26.04 -7.26
N ARG A 111 28.34 -26.57 -6.04
CA ARG A 111 27.13 -26.36 -5.23
C ARG A 111 27.09 -24.96 -4.63
N GLU A 112 28.21 -24.48 -4.10
CA GLU A 112 28.30 -23.12 -3.56
C GLU A 112 28.09 -22.06 -4.65
N ARG A 113 28.73 -22.22 -5.81
CA ARG A 113 28.52 -21.34 -6.97
C ARG A 113 27.07 -21.35 -7.44
N GLU A 114 26.43 -22.52 -7.43
CA GLU A 114 25.01 -22.64 -7.77
C GLU A 114 24.12 -21.90 -6.76
N LEU A 115 24.37 -22.06 -5.46
CA LEU A 115 23.62 -21.36 -4.41
C LEU A 115 23.76 -19.83 -4.54
N VAL A 116 24.98 -19.33 -4.74
CA VAL A 116 25.24 -17.89 -4.95
C VAL A 116 24.46 -17.37 -6.15
N ARG A 117 24.43 -18.13 -7.26
CA ARG A 117 23.61 -17.78 -8.44
C ARG A 117 22.13 -17.73 -8.09
N ILE A 118 21.59 -18.74 -7.43
CA ILE A 118 20.16 -18.79 -7.09
C ILE A 118 19.77 -17.64 -6.15
N VAL A 119 20.59 -17.35 -5.14
CA VAL A 119 20.38 -16.23 -4.22
C VAL A 119 20.37 -14.89 -4.98
N ALA A 120 21.30 -14.70 -5.93
CA ALA A 120 21.34 -13.49 -6.75
C ALA A 120 20.10 -13.33 -7.64
N ASN A 121 19.57 -14.44 -8.17
CA ASN A 121 18.35 -14.44 -8.98
C ASN A 121 17.10 -14.09 -8.16
N TRP A 122 17.02 -14.56 -6.91
CA TRP A 122 15.92 -14.25 -5.98
C TRP A 122 15.96 -12.81 -5.47
N ASP A 123 17.16 -12.31 -5.15
CA ASP A 123 17.34 -11.06 -4.42
C ASP A 123 16.52 -9.89 -5.02
N PRO A 124 15.59 -9.28 -4.27
CA PRO A 124 14.76 -8.18 -4.75
C PRO A 124 15.47 -6.81 -4.70
N CYS A 125 16.64 -6.71 -4.07
CA CYS A 125 17.37 -5.45 -3.90
C CYS A 125 17.93 -4.92 -5.22
N PHE A 126 17.87 -3.59 -5.41
CA PHE A 126 18.65 -2.89 -6.42
C PHE A 126 19.95 -2.32 -5.82
N PRO A 127 21.01 -2.09 -6.61
CA PRO A 127 22.32 -1.65 -6.11
C PRO A 127 22.31 -0.36 -5.27
N SER A 128 21.41 0.59 -5.57
CA SER A 128 21.28 1.84 -4.83
C SER A 128 20.39 1.73 -3.58
N GLU A 129 19.69 0.61 -3.42
CA GLU A 129 18.71 0.42 -2.35
C GLU A 129 19.39 -0.12 -1.09
N ARG A 130 19.23 0.60 0.02
CA ARG A 130 19.70 0.14 1.33
C ARG A 130 18.54 -0.57 2.02
N ILE A 131 18.72 -1.82 2.41
CA ILE A 131 17.66 -2.59 3.06
C ILE A 131 18.16 -3.15 4.39
N SER A 132 17.36 -2.94 5.43
CA SER A 132 17.49 -3.65 6.70
C SER A 132 16.81 -5.00 6.55
N TRP A 133 17.61 -6.05 6.34
CA TRP A 133 17.09 -7.41 6.16
C TRP A 133 16.47 -7.97 7.44
N TYR A 134 16.85 -7.42 8.60
CA TYR A 134 16.17 -7.73 9.86
C TYR A 134 14.72 -7.23 9.87
N ASP A 135 14.47 -5.99 9.43
CA ASP A 135 13.12 -5.45 9.32
C ASP A 135 12.31 -6.16 8.24
N GLU A 136 12.96 -6.49 7.12
CA GLU A 136 12.35 -7.28 6.06
C GLU A 136 11.95 -8.67 6.55
N TYR A 137 12.77 -9.34 7.36
CA TYR A 137 12.44 -10.62 7.98
C TYR A 137 11.21 -10.48 8.90
N ILE A 138 11.15 -9.45 9.75
CA ILE A 138 9.97 -9.17 10.59
C ILE A 138 8.73 -8.96 9.72
N GLN A 139 8.82 -8.20 8.63
CA GLN A 139 7.67 -7.94 7.78
C GLN A 139 7.25 -9.15 6.93
N ARG A 140 8.14 -10.11 6.68
CA ARG A 140 7.87 -11.37 5.95
C ARG A 140 7.27 -12.43 6.87
N HIS A 141 7.88 -12.66 8.03
CA HIS A 141 7.61 -13.80 8.90
C HIS A 141 6.97 -13.42 10.24
N GLY A 142 7.12 -12.16 10.67
CA GLY A 142 6.53 -11.68 11.91
C GLY A 142 5.00 -11.64 11.85
N ASP A 143 4.37 -11.69 13.02
CA ASP A 143 2.91 -11.64 13.13
C ASP A 143 2.36 -10.33 12.55
N VAL A 144 1.21 -10.44 11.89
CA VAL A 144 0.51 -9.28 11.31
C VAL A 144 -0.75 -9.02 12.10
N VAL A 145 -0.91 -7.77 12.52
CA VAL A 145 -2.07 -7.32 13.28
C VAL A 145 -2.74 -6.17 12.55
N VAL A 146 -4.06 -6.28 12.42
CA VAL A 146 -4.93 -5.23 11.90
C VAL A 146 -5.45 -4.41 13.07
N ASN A 147 -5.15 -3.11 13.10
CA ASN A 147 -5.57 -2.19 14.14
C ASN A 147 -6.54 -1.16 13.55
N TRP A 148 -7.74 -1.01 14.12
CA TRP A 148 -8.73 -0.04 13.64
C TRP A 148 -8.54 1.32 14.31
N LEU A 149 -8.47 2.39 13.50
CA LEU A 149 -8.35 3.75 14.02
C LEU A 149 -9.63 4.19 14.73
N GLN A 150 -9.52 5.20 15.59
CA GLN A 150 -10.67 5.77 16.29
C GLN A 150 -11.73 6.26 15.30
N GLN A 151 -12.96 5.75 15.39
CA GLN A 151 -14.04 6.16 14.49
C GLN A 151 -14.68 7.49 14.95
N PRO A 152 -14.92 8.45 14.03
CA PRO A 152 -15.54 9.73 14.38
C PRO A 152 -17.04 9.55 14.66
N ARG A 153 -17.59 10.39 15.55
CA ARG A 153 -18.99 10.32 16.02
C ARG A 153 -19.69 11.67 15.95
N ILE A 154 -21.02 11.66 15.80
CA ILE A 154 -21.88 12.84 15.94
C ILE A 154 -21.92 13.25 17.43
N GLY A 155 -21.93 14.54 17.75
CA GLY A 155 -22.11 15.00 19.15
C GLY A 155 -20.85 15.07 20.03
N GLY A 156 -19.65 14.95 19.44
CA GLY A 156 -18.39 15.05 20.18
C GLY A 156 -17.98 13.72 20.85
N PRO A 157 -16.93 13.74 21.69
CA PRO A 157 -16.40 12.52 22.30
C PRO A 157 -17.36 11.89 23.32
N SER A 158 -18.28 12.64 23.92
CA SER A 158 -19.26 12.15 24.90
C SER A 158 -20.15 11.07 24.31
N GLY A 159 -19.92 9.82 24.74
CA GLY A 159 -20.38 8.61 24.09
C GLY A 159 -21.90 8.48 24.02
N GLY A 160 -22.42 8.47 22.79
CA GLY A 160 -23.83 8.21 22.50
C GLY A 160 -24.23 8.53 21.05
N GLY A 161 -23.44 9.33 20.34
CA GLY A 161 -23.74 9.69 18.96
C GLY A 161 -23.39 8.64 17.92
N GLU A 162 -24.12 8.72 16.80
CA GLU A 162 -23.97 7.89 15.59
C GLU A 162 -22.55 8.00 15.01
N LEU A 163 -22.07 6.90 14.44
CA LEU A 163 -20.76 6.83 13.79
C LEU A 163 -20.81 7.58 12.46
N ILE A 164 -19.68 8.19 12.10
CA ILE A 164 -19.55 8.92 10.84
C ILE A 164 -18.51 8.19 9.99
N GLU A 165 -18.87 7.90 8.75
CA GLU A 165 -18.00 7.23 7.81
C GLU A 165 -16.93 8.17 7.25
N SER A 166 -15.74 7.62 7.08
CA SER A 166 -14.65 8.19 6.30
C SER A 166 -14.86 7.90 4.80
N ARG A 167 -14.75 8.92 3.94
CA ARG A 167 -15.07 8.84 2.50
C ARG A 167 -13.86 8.91 1.57
N GLY A 168 -12.67 8.75 2.13
CA GLY A 168 -11.40 8.68 1.41
C GLY A 168 -10.22 8.70 2.37
N ALA A 169 -8.98 8.65 1.87
CA ALA A 169 -7.80 8.78 2.74
C ALA A 169 -6.59 9.30 1.97
N ALA A 170 -5.78 10.11 2.66
CA ALA A 170 -4.43 10.48 2.26
C ALA A 170 -3.54 10.71 3.50
N LEU A 171 -2.23 10.62 3.31
CA LEU A 171 -1.23 10.85 4.36
C LEU A 171 -0.76 12.31 4.36
N TYR A 172 -0.59 12.87 5.54
CA TYR A 172 -0.10 14.23 5.78
C TYR A 172 1.13 14.21 6.69
N ARG A 173 2.22 14.85 6.24
CA ARG A 173 3.48 14.97 6.97
C ARG A 173 3.81 16.44 7.24
N PRO A 174 3.31 17.02 8.35
CA PRO A 174 3.47 18.45 8.63
C PRO A 174 4.93 18.88 8.79
N ASP A 175 5.76 18.05 9.41
CA ASP A 175 7.14 18.41 9.72
C ASP A 175 8.10 18.23 8.51
N GLY A 176 7.58 17.74 7.38
CA GLY A 176 8.37 17.35 6.22
C GLY A 176 9.28 16.15 6.50
N VAL A 177 9.97 15.68 5.45
CA VAL A 177 11.01 14.65 5.59
C VAL A 177 12.25 15.34 6.15
N ARG A 178 12.42 15.34 7.47
CA ARG A 178 13.64 15.87 8.11
C ARG A 178 14.72 14.80 8.09
N GLU A 179 15.82 15.05 7.36
CA GLU A 179 17.01 14.21 7.40
C GLU A 179 17.54 14.09 8.84
N GLY A 180 17.76 12.85 9.29
CA GLY A 180 18.39 12.56 10.60
C GLY A 180 17.45 12.47 11.81
N VAL A 181 16.13 12.62 11.65
CA VAL A 181 15.16 12.37 12.72
C VAL A 181 14.68 10.91 12.64
N SER A 182 14.75 10.18 13.75
CA SER A 182 14.20 8.81 13.82
C SER A 182 12.71 8.81 13.48
N CYS A 183 12.28 7.79 12.72
CA CYS A 183 10.89 7.62 12.26
C CYS A 183 9.87 7.64 13.42
N ASP A 184 10.27 7.20 14.62
CA ASP A 184 9.44 7.22 15.84
C ASP A 184 9.01 8.63 16.29
N THR A 185 9.75 9.65 15.85
CA THR A 185 9.51 11.06 16.17
C THR A 185 8.90 11.85 15.01
N GLU A 186 8.77 11.25 13.83
CA GLU A 186 8.15 11.90 12.68
C GLU A 186 6.63 11.91 12.84
N THR A 187 6.03 13.11 12.82
CA THR A 187 4.58 13.23 12.84
C THR A 187 4.00 12.76 11.50
N LEU A 188 3.20 11.71 11.54
CA LEU A 188 2.45 11.21 10.40
C LEU A 188 0.96 11.21 10.72
N PHE A 189 0.18 11.87 9.89
CA PHE A 189 -1.26 11.94 10.01
C PHE A 189 -1.97 11.27 8.84
N ALA A 190 -3.12 10.67 9.11
CA ALA A 190 -4.09 10.32 8.08
C ALA A 190 -5.16 11.42 8.05
N VAL A 191 -5.62 11.81 6.86
CA VAL A 191 -6.66 12.80 6.67
C VAL A 191 -7.76 12.22 5.80
N SER A 192 -9.01 12.46 6.18
CA SER A 192 -10.18 11.96 5.47
C SER A 192 -11.31 12.98 5.48
N PRO A 193 -12.06 13.13 4.38
CA PRO A 193 -13.38 13.74 4.42
C PRO A 193 -14.38 12.77 5.04
N LEU A 194 -15.30 13.29 5.83
CA LEU A 194 -16.35 12.51 6.48
C LEU A 194 -17.69 12.66 5.74
N ASP A 195 -18.63 11.74 5.95
CA ASP A 195 -19.97 11.80 5.33
C ASP A 195 -20.77 13.06 5.72
N ASP A 196 -20.51 13.61 6.91
CA ASP A 196 -21.11 14.86 7.37
C ASP A 196 -20.45 16.13 6.77
N GLY A 197 -19.52 15.96 5.83
CA GLY A 197 -18.81 17.05 5.17
C GLY A 197 -17.75 17.73 6.02
N SER A 198 -17.38 17.17 7.18
CA SER A 198 -16.19 17.60 7.92
C SER A 198 -14.92 16.92 7.40
N VAL A 199 -13.76 17.43 7.82
CA VAL A 199 -12.44 16.85 7.60
C VAL A 199 -11.92 16.36 8.94
N CYS A 200 -11.39 15.15 8.98
CA CYS A 200 -10.86 14.52 10.19
C CYS A 200 -9.40 14.12 10.01
N ILE A 201 -8.61 14.27 11.07
CA ILE A 201 -7.16 13.98 11.11
C ILE A 201 -6.89 12.97 12.24
N TRP A 202 -6.16 11.89 11.92
CA TRP A 202 -5.74 10.86 12.88
C TRP A 202 -4.22 10.81 13.02
N ASP A 203 -3.75 10.48 14.22
CA ASP A 203 -2.35 10.23 14.53
C ASP A 203 -1.94 8.82 14.13
N VAL A 204 -1.14 8.67 13.08
CA VAL A 204 -0.72 7.35 12.57
C VAL A 204 0.44 6.79 13.38
N ASN A 205 1.35 7.64 13.85
CA ASN A 205 2.53 7.21 14.62
C ASN A 205 2.32 7.28 16.13
N GLY A 206 1.36 8.08 16.58
CA GLY A 206 1.11 8.32 18.00
C GLY A 206 2.03 9.40 18.59
N THR A 207 2.41 10.38 17.78
CA THR A 207 3.39 11.43 18.13
C THR A 207 2.77 12.59 18.91
N LYS A 208 1.53 12.97 18.58
CA LYS A 208 0.76 14.03 19.26
C LYS A 208 -0.32 13.46 20.19
N ARG A 209 -0.90 12.32 19.83
CA ARG A 209 -1.90 11.59 20.62
C ARG A 209 -1.58 10.10 20.63
N LYS A 210 -2.43 9.28 21.26
CA LYS A 210 -2.32 7.83 21.13
C LYS A 210 -2.37 7.44 19.65
N ARG A 211 -1.56 6.47 19.27
CA ARG A 211 -1.56 5.88 17.92
C ARG A 211 -2.99 5.48 17.53
N GLY A 212 -3.42 5.91 16.35
CA GLY A 212 -4.76 5.71 15.81
C GLY A 212 -5.85 6.65 16.34
N ALA A 213 -5.54 7.58 17.24
CA ALA A 213 -6.52 8.54 17.78
C ALA A 213 -6.78 9.70 16.82
N ILE A 214 -7.98 10.27 16.90
CA ILE A 214 -8.33 11.53 16.23
C ILE A 214 -7.59 12.69 16.92
N VAL A 215 -6.84 13.45 16.13
CA VAL A 215 -6.11 14.65 16.55
C VAL A 215 -6.99 15.88 16.44
N ALA A 216 -7.68 16.02 15.30
CA ALA A 216 -8.50 17.19 15.00
C ALA A 216 -9.64 16.82 14.05
N ARG A 217 -10.73 17.59 14.13
CA ARG A 217 -11.86 17.52 13.21
C ARG A 217 -12.41 18.91 12.97
N SER A 218 -12.73 19.21 11.71
CA SER A 218 -13.31 20.49 11.32
C SER A 218 -14.79 20.58 11.69
N ARG A 219 -15.40 21.75 11.47
CA ARG A 219 -16.87 21.88 11.57
C ARG A 219 -17.57 20.97 10.54
N PRO A 220 -18.70 20.34 10.88
CA PRO A 220 -19.54 19.63 9.91
C PRO A 220 -19.92 20.53 8.73
N GLY A 221 -19.96 19.95 7.54
CA GLY A 221 -20.41 20.60 6.31
C GLY A 221 -19.47 21.62 5.68
N ILE A 222 -18.20 21.72 6.08
CA ILE A 222 -17.24 22.59 5.36
C ILE A 222 -17.00 22.13 3.91
N LEU A 223 -17.14 20.84 3.62
CA LEU A 223 -17.02 20.27 2.28
C LEU A 223 -18.35 20.28 1.51
N PHE A 224 -19.44 20.72 2.13
CA PHE A 224 -20.72 20.85 1.44
C PHE A 224 -20.79 22.19 0.72
N ILE A 225 -21.26 22.15 -0.52
CA ILE A 225 -21.36 23.32 -1.39
C ILE A 225 -22.22 24.42 -0.78
N ASP A 226 -23.34 24.06 -0.17
CA ASP A 226 -24.25 25.02 0.48
C ASP A 226 -23.75 25.50 1.85
N GLY A 227 -22.63 24.96 2.31
CA GLY A 227 -22.00 25.29 3.58
C GLY A 227 -22.63 24.60 4.80
N PRO A 228 -22.09 24.91 5.99
CA PRO A 228 -22.57 24.36 7.26
C PRO A 228 -23.98 24.87 7.60
N GLY A 229 -24.90 23.96 7.95
CA GLY A 229 -26.26 24.29 8.40
C GLY A 229 -27.35 24.29 7.32
N ALA A 230 -27.00 24.07 6.04
CA ALA A 230 -27.97 23.87 4.97
C ALA A 230 -28.56 22.44 4.97
N ASP A 231 -29.68 22.22 4.29
CA ASP A 231 -30.25 20.89 4.08
C ASP A 231 -29.36 20.07 3.13
N ASN A 232 -28.43 19.33 3.73
CA ASN A 232 -27.38 18.55 3.07
C ASN A 232 -27.70 17.05 3.01
N ASN A 233 -28.99 16.70 3.04
CA ASN A 233 -29.45 15.32 2.87
C ASN A 233 -29.32 14.80 1.44
N ARG A 234 -29.11 15.68 0.44
CA ARG A 234 -28.95 15.27 -0.96
C ARG A 234 -27.57 14.69 -1.22
N ARG A 235 -27.53 13.50 -1.84
CA ARG A 235 -26.30 12.81 -2.26
C ARG A 235 -25.39 13.67 -3.16
N SER A 236 -25.98 14.55 -3.97
CA SER A 236 -25.23 15.47 -4.85
C SER A 236 -24.38 16.51 -4.12
N LYS A 237 -24.53 16.64 -2.80
CA LYS A 237 -23.75 17.59 -1.97
C LYS A 237 -22.68 16.89 -1.15
N ARG A 238 -22.59 15.55 -1.22
CA ARG A 238 -21.66 14.74 -0.42
C ARG A 238 -20.51 14.22 -1.28
N VAL A 239 -19.40 13.90 -0.62
CA VAL A 239 -18.25 13.22 -1.22
C VAL A 239 -18.73 11.88 -1.79
N ASP A 240 -18.43 11.62 -3.05
CA ASP A 240 -18.88 10.40 -3.71
C ASP A 240 -18.17 9.18 -3.12
N SER A 241 -18.93 8.31 -2.46
CA SER A 241 -18.43 7.07 -1.90
C SER A 241 -17.85 6.12 -2.95
N GLY A 242 -18.18 6.31 -4.23
CA GLY A 242 -17.63 5.53 -5.34
C GLY A 242 -16.19 5.90 -5.73
N VAL A 243 -15.71 7.09 -5.38
CA VAL A 243 -14.42 7.62 -5.83
C VAL A 243 -13.33 7.30 -4.80
N THR A 244 -12.31 6.54 -5.20
CA THR A 244 -11.21 6.12 -4.31
C THR A 244 -10.13 7.17 -4.17
N GLU A 245 -9.76 7.83 -5.27
CA GLU A 245 -8.77 8.91 -5.30
C GLU A 245 -9.44 10.29 -5.18
N CYS A 246 -10.25 10.48 -4.13
CA CYS A 246 -10.98 11.73 -3.86
C CYS A 246 -10.25 12.70 -2.93
N VAL A 247 -9.11 12.30 -2.36
CA VAL A 247 -8.32 13.12 -1.42
C VAL A 247 -6.87 13.15 -1.88
N SER A 248 -6.31 14.34 -1.97
CA SER A 248 -4.89 14.56 -2.24
C SER A 248 -4.33 15.63 -1.31
N ILE A 249 -3.07 15.51 -0.91
CA ILE A 249 -2.48 16.39 0.11
C ILE A 249 -1.10 16.86 -0.33
N ASP A 250 -0.93 18.17 -0.36
CA ASP A 250 0.37 18.81 -0.41
C ASP A 250 0.85 19.05 1.03
N SER A 251 1.74 18.19 1.50
CA SER A 251 2.28 18.30 2.87
C SER A 251 3.14 19.55 3.06
N TYR A 252 3.78 20.06 2.00
CA TYR A 252 4.66 21.23 2.05
C TYR A 252 3.86 22.51 2.29
N HIS A 253 2.76 22.70 1.56
CA HIS A 253 1.88 23.86 1.74
C HIS A 253 0.79 23.64 2.80
N HIS A 254 0.71 22.44 3.38
CA HIS A 254 -0.36 22.03 4.30
C HIS A 254 -1.77 22.17 3.72
N LEU A 255 -1.89 21.91 2.41
CA LEU A 255 -3.15 22.00 1.67
C LEU A 255 -3.67 20.60 1.36
N ALA A 256 -4.97 20.41 1.56
CA ALA A 256 -5.69 19.23 1.12
C ALA A 256 -6.71 19.58 0.05
N PHE A 257 -6.83 18.69 -0.92
CA PHE A 257 -7.75 18.77 -2.04
C PHE A 257 -8.78 17.66 -1.92
N PHE A 258 -10.05 18.02 -1.91
CA PHE A 258 -11.16 17.07 -1.81
C PHE A 258 -12.04 17.15 -3.05
N ALA A 259 -12.24 16.01 -3.72
CA ALA A 259 -13.18 15.88 -4.82
C ALA A 259 -14.60 15.65 -4.28
N VAL A 260 -15.49 16.61 -4.55
CA VAL A 260 -16.91 16.55 -4.21
C VAL A 260 -17.71 16.77 -5.49
N GLN A 261 -18.22 15.69 -6.08
CA GLN A 261 -18.87 15.73 -7.40
C GLN A 261 -17.96 16.40 -8.44
N GLY A 262 -18.41 17.46 -9.12
CA GLY A 262 -17.61 18.23 -10.08
C GLY A 262 -16.72 19.29 -9.44
N HIS A 263 -16.55 19.31 -8.12
CA HIS A 263 -15.87 20.40 -7.41
C HIS A 263 -14.64 19.90 -6.66
N LEU A 264 -13.55 20.64 -6.79
CA LEU A 264 -12.32 20.46 -6.07
C LEU A 264 -12.25 21.50 -4.96
N ILE A 265 -12.38 21.07 -3.71
CA ILE A 265 -12.34 21.94 -2.53
C ILE A 265 -10.94 21.93 -1.93
N GLU A 266 -10.35 23.12 -1.79
CA GLU A 266 -9.06 23.30 -1.12
C GLU A 266 -9.27 23.64 0.36
N VAL A 267 -8.60 22.91 1.25
CA VAL A 267 -8.66 23.10 2.70
C VAL A 267 -7.27 23.25 3.26
N ASP A 268 -7.06 24.30 4.06
CA ASP A 268 -5.86 24.45 4.89
C ASP A 268 -5.94 23.48 6.07
N LEU A 269 -5.00 22.54 6.17
CA LEU A 269 -4.97 21.50 7.21
C LEU A 269 -4.55 22.02 8.58
N GLN A 270 -3.87 23.15 8.67
CA GLN A 270 -3.51 23.76 9.96
C GLN A 270 -4.72 24.43 10.60
N ARG A 271 -5.56 25.08 9.78
CA ARG A 271 -6.74 25.82 10.24
C ARG A 271 -8.04 25.03 10.13
N LEU A 272 -8.06 23.97 9.33
CA LEU A 272 -9.24 23.18 8.97
C LEU A 272 -10.36 24.04 8.37
N THR A 273 -9.98 24.99 7.51
CA THR A 273 -10.87 25.93 6.83
C THR A 273 -10.72 25.84 5.31
N VAL A 274 -11.81 26.06 4.59
CA VAL A 274 -11.80 26.12 3.12
C VAL A 274 -11.09 27.38 2.65
N VAL A 275 -10.15 27.24 1.72
CA VAL A 275 -9.36 28.34 1.17
C VAL A 275 -9.57 28.54 -0.34
N GLY A 276 -10.20 27.59 -1.01
CA GLY A 276 -10.46 27.62 -2.44
C GLY A 276 -11.47 26.57 -2.88
N CYS A 277 -12.08 26.79 -4.05
CA CYS A 277 -12.93 25.83 -4.73
C CYS A 277 -12.81 26.04 -6.24
N GLU A 278 -12.54 24.97 -6.98
CA GLU A 278 -12.57 24.95 -8.45
C GLU A 278 -13.64 23.96 -8.93
N SER A 279 -14.46 24.42 -9.87
CA SER A 279 -15.55 23.67 -10.46
C SER A 279 -15.16 23.18 -11.85
N PHE A 280 -15.49 21.93 -12.15
CA PHE A 280 -15.28 21.27 -13.43
C PHE A 280 -16.63 20.93 -14.08
N PRO A 281 -16.70 20.83 -15.43
CA PRO A 281 -17.96 20.58 -16.13
C PRO A 281 -18.59 19.20 -15.80
N TRP A 282 -17.79 18.25 -15.33
CA TRP A 282 -18.20 16.88 -15.03
C TRP A 282 -17.69 16.42 -13.68
N SER A 283 -18.35 15.42 -13.08
CA SER A 283 -17.94 14.84 -11.80
C SER A 283 -16.50 14.32 -11.86
N ILE A 284 -15.71 14.70 -10.87
CA ILE A 284 -14.34 14.27 -10.62
C ILE A 284 -14.38 12.81 -10.17
N THR A 285 -13.57 11.97 -10.81
CA THR A 285 -13.49 10.52 -10.56
C THR A 285 -12.11 10.07 -10.10
N ALA A 286 -11.08 10.90 -10.21
CA ALA A 286 -9.74 10.63 -9.68
C ALA A 286 -8.92 11.92 -9.55
N LEU A 287 -8.12 12.00 -8.50
CA LEU A 287 -7.08 13.02 -8.32
C LEU A 287 -5.70 12.35 -8.39
N SER A 288 -4.70 13.06 -8.92
CA SER A 288 -3.30 12.66 -8.77
C SER A 288 -2.79 12.98 -7.37
N ALA A 289 -1.62 12.44 -7.01
CA ALA A 289 -0.86 12.92 -5.87
C ALA A 289 -0.54 14.43 -6.05
N ALA A 290 -0.73 15.21 -4.99
CA ALA A 290 -0.38 16.63 -4.94
C ALA A 290 1.11 16.77 -4.61
N SER A 291 1.76 17.75 -5.22
CA SER A 291 3.19 18.01 -5.05
C SER A 291 3.49 19.47 -5.30
N PRO A 292 4.39 20.10 -4.52
CA PRO A 292 4.77 21.48 -4.75
C PRO A 292 5.44 21.71 -6.12
N SER A 293 6.01 20.66 -6.73
CA SER A 293 6.77 20.78 -7.99
C SER A 293 5.90 20.72 -9.26
N VAL A 294 4.67 20.23 -9.20
CA VAL A 294 3.81 20.08 -10.39
C VAL A 294 2.32 20.38 -10.09
N PRO A 295 1.54 20.86 -11.08
CA PRO A 295 0.09 21.02 -10.95
C PRO A 295 -0.63 19.71 -10.59
N LEU A 296 -1.75 19.82 -9.88
CA LEU A 296 -2.64 18.69 -9.64
C LEU A 296 -3.30 18.28 -10.97
N THR A 297 -3.39 16.97 -11.23
CA THR A 297 -4.18 16.46 -12.35
C THR A 297 -5.53 15.98 -11.84
N VAL A 298 -6.61 16.52 -12.41
CA VAL A 298 -8.00 16.23 -12.05
C VAL A 298 -8.62 15.42 -13.17
N GLY A 299 -8.99 14.16 -12.89
CA GLY A 299 -9.74 13.31 -13.79
C GLY A 299 -11.23 13.46 -13.54
N THR A 300 -11.98 13.77 -14.58
CA THR A 300 -13.44 13.83 -14.57
C THR A 300 -14.03 12.71 -15.42
N SER A 301 -15.34 12.52 -15.34
CA SER A 301 -16.05 11.48 -16.08
C SER A 301 -15.87 11.52 -17.60
N LEU A 302 -15.48 12.69 -18.16
CA LEU A 302 -15.30 12.92 -19.60
C LEU A 302 -13.94 13.53 -19.98
N GLY A 303 -13.02 13.73 -19.04
CA GLY A 303 -11.73 14.33 -19.39
C GLY A 303 -10.72 14.40 -18.27
N ILE A 304 -9.56 14.95 -18.60
CA ILE A 304 -8.47 15.23 -17.67
C ILE A 304 -8.19 16.73 -17.73
N HIS A 305 -7.95 17.33 -16.58
CA HIS A 305 -7.66 18.75 -16.41
C HIS A 305 -6.39 18.93 -15.57
N LEU A 306 -5.70 20.05 -15.77
CA LEU A 306 -4.57 20.46 -14.92
C LEU A 306 -5.00 21.65 -14.07
N HIS A 307 -4.93 21.47 -12.76
CA HIS A 307 -5.23 22.50 -11.76
C HIS A 307 -3.94 22.93 -11.07
N ASP A 308 -3.50 24.17 -11.33
CA ASP A 308 -2.29 24.73 -10.72
C ASP A 308 -2.62 25.60 -9.51
N TYR A 309 -2.72 24.98 -8.34
CA TYR A 309 -2.97 25.67 -7.07
C TYR A 309 -1.79 26.50 -6.56
N ARG A 310 -0.61 26.39 -7.19
CA ARG A 310 0.60 27.11 -6.79
C ARG A 310 0.57 28.56 -7.26
N PHE A 311 -0.21 28.84 -8.31
CA PHE A 311 -0.40 30.17 -8.85
C PHE A 311 -1.81 30.68 -8.54
N ARG A 312 -1.98 31.34 -7.40
CA ARG A 312 -3.24 32.01 -7.08
C ARG A 312 -3.38 33.27 -7.91
N LYS A 313 -4.37 33.32 -8.81
CA LYS A 313 -4.76 34.60 -9.44
C LYS A 313 -5.14 35.58 -8.30
N PRO A 314 -4.54 36.78 -8.23
CA PRO A 314 -4.94 37.77 -7.25
C PRO A 314 -6.42 38.06 -7.43
N ARG A 315 -7.13 38.21 -6.30
CA ARG A 315 -8.56 38.57 -6.29
C ARG A 315 -8.75 39.82 -7.15
N SER A 316 -9.53 39.73 -8.23
CA SER A 316 -10.04 40.94 -8.86
C SER A 316 -10.92 41.63 -7.81
N ASN A 317 -10.47 42.80 -7.34
CA ASN A 317 -11.22 43.65 -6.43
C ASN A 317 -12.39 44.30 -7.16
N GLU A 318 -13.30 43.51 -7.72
CA GLU A 318 -14.63 43.98 -8.11
C GLU A 318 -15.61 43.66 -6.98
N GLY A 319 -15.51 44.47 -5.92
CA GLY A 319 -16.34 44.32 -4.73
C GLY A 319 -15.65 44.80 -3.46
N LEU A 320 -15.32 46.09 -3.40
CA LEU A 320 -15.14 46.78 -2.13
C LEU A 320 -16.47 46.62 -1.36
N GLU A 321 -16.52 45.76 -0.34
CA GLU A 321 -17.21 45.99 0.94
C GLU A 321 -17.16 44.74 1.85
N ARG A 322 -16.83 44.99 3.13
CA ARG A 322 -16.73 44.09 4.32
C ARG A 322 -15.40 43.38 4.55
N ILE A 323 -14.56 44.07 5.32
CA ILE A 323 -13.30 43.58 5.91
C ILE A 323 -13.54 42.67 7.14
N ASP A 324 -14.79 42.52 7.61
CA ASP A 324 -15.12 41.80 8.86
C ASP A 324 -15.66 40.36 8.71
N ASP A 325 -15.82 39.82 7.50
CA ASP A 325 -16.46 38.50 7.26
C ASP A 325 -15.48 37.36 6.90
N PHE A 326 -14.18 37.52 7.17
CA PHE A 326 -13.15 36.51 6.82
C PHE A 326 -13.38 35.12 7.46
N ASP A 327 -14.05 35.04 8.61
CA ASP A 327 -14.40 33.78 9.31
C ASP A 327 -15.75 33.18 8.88
N ARG A 328 -16.47 33.84 7.95
CA ARG A 328 -17.81 33.41 7.48
C ARG A 328 -17.88 33.00 6.01
N MET A 329 -16.83 33.23 5.21
CA MET A 329 -16.81 32.75 3.83
C MET A 329 -16.70 31.22 3.78
N GLY A 330 -17.82 30.56 3.51
CA GLY A 330 -17.89 29.11 3.31
C GLY A 330 -17.48 28.70 1.89
N ALA A 331 -17.44 27.40 1.63
CA ALA A 331 -17.23 26.85 0.29
C ALA A 331 -18.18 27.45 -0.77
N LYS A 332 -19.38 27.89 -0.34
CA LYS A 332 -20.42 28.49 -1.18
C LYS A 332 -19.96 29.72 -1.97
N ASP A 333 -19.24 30.67 -1.35
CA ASP A 333 -18.83 31.90 -2.03
C ASP A 333 -17.77 31.59 -3.11
N PHE A 334 -16.87 30.64 -2.83
CA PHE A 334 -15.90 30.16 -3.80
C PHE A 334 -16.59 29.39 -4.93
N TYR A 335 -17.58 28.57 -4.59
CA TYR A 335 -18.38 27.81 -5.53
C TYR A 335 -19.15 28.72 -6.50
N GLU A 336 -19.88 29.73 -6.00
CA GLU A 336 -20.65 30.65 -6.84
C GLU A 336 -19.74 31.40 -7.83
N ARG A 337 -18.54 31.80 -7.40
CA ARG A 337 -17.54 32.41 -8.28
C ARG A 337 -17.01 31.43 -9.32
N SER A 338 -16.60 30.24 -8.87
CA SER A 338 -16.05 29.23 -9.79
C SER A 338 -17.09 28.74 -10.81
N LEU A 339 -18.37 28.68 -10.44
CA LEU A 339 -19.44 28.39 -11.37
C LEU A 339 -19.62 29.50 -12.40
N ARG A 340 -19.59 30.77 -11.99
CA ARG A 340 -19.66 31.90 -12.94
C ARG A 340 -18.56 31.79 -13.99
N ASN A 341 -17.33 31.50 -13.57
CA ASN A 341 -16.20 31.30 -14.49
C ASN A 341 -16.40 30.14 -15.49
N LEU A 342 -17.23 29.15 -15.14
CA LEU A 342 -17.53 27.99 -15.99
C LEU A 342 -18.54 28.32 -17.09
N PHE A 343 -19.36 29.35 -16.88
CA PHE A 343 -20.37 29.85 -17.80
C PHE A 343 -20.01 31.23 -18.38
N ASP A 344 -18.78 31.69 -18.16
CA ASP A 344 -18.25 32.90 -18.76
C ASP A 344 -17.95 32.68 -20.25
N ASP A 345 -17.88 33.76 -21.04
CA ASP A 345 -17.60 33.69 -22.48
C ASP A 345 -16.13 33.34 -22.77
N ASP A 346 -15.28 33.31 -21.74
CA ASP A 346 -13.89 32.88 -21.84
C ASP A 346 -13.78 31.37 -22.09
N PRO A 347 -12.92 30.93 -23.04
CA PRO A 347 -12.75 29.52 -23.32
C PRO A 347 -12.18 28.78 -22.09
N LEU A 348 -12.77 27.64 -21.76
CA LEU A 348 -12.28 26.77 -20.69
C LEU A 348 -10.78 26.45 -20.89
N PRO A 349 -10.01 26.30 -19.79
CA PRO A 349 -8.63 25.84 -19.87
C PRO A 349 -8.53 24.55 -20.69
N PRO A 350 -7.41 24.34 -21.42
CA PRO A 350 -7.23 23.16 -22.25
C PRO A 350 -7.38 21.90 -21.39
N TYR A 351 -8.21 20.97 -21.87
CA TYR A 351 -8.46 19.68 -21.23
C TYR A 351 -8.32 18.55 -22.25
N ALA A 352 -7.94 17.36 -21.77
CA ALA A 352 -7.87 16.18 -22.62
C ALA A 352 -9.20 15.41 -22.53
N PRO A 353 -9.99 15.30 -23.61
CA PRO A 353 -11.23 14.54 -23.58
C PRO A 353 -10.95 13.04 -23.43
N LEU A 354 -11.78 12.36 -22.65
CA LEU A 354 -11.73 10.91 -22.46
C LEU A 354 -13.07 10.28 -22.87
N ALA A 355 -13.00 9.13 -23.53
CA ALA A 355 -14.18 8.31 -23.77
C ALA A 355 -14.69 7.74 -22.44
N GLN A 356 -16.01 7.75 -22.23
CA GLN A 356 -16.56 7.07 -21.06
C GLN A 356 -16.27 5.58 -21.12
N PRO A 357 -16.07 4.94 -19.96
CA PRO A 357 -16.05 5.49 -18.60
C PRO A 357 -14.73 6.16 -18.16
N GLY A 358 -14.82 7.20 -17.30
CA GLY A 358 -13.69 8.04 -16.85
C GLY A 358 -12.58 7.35 -16.02
N PRO A 359 -11.51 8.10 -15.67
CA PRO A 359 -10.31 7.59 -15.01
C PRO A 359 -10.58 7.19 -13.55
N LEU A 360 -9.82 6.21 -13.06
CA LEU A 360 -9.87 5.74 -11.66
C LEU A 360 -8.56 5.96 -10.91
N SER A 361 -7.43 6.02 -11.63
CA SER A 361 -6.11 6.23 -11.05
C SER A 361 -5.28 7.12 -11.97
N ILE A 362 -4.65 8.13 -11.39
CA ILE A 362 -3.74 9.05 -12.08
C ILE A 362 -2.42 9.05 -11.34
N LEU A 363 -1.35 8.68 -12.04
CA LEU A 363 -0.01 8.57 -11.47
C LEU A 363 0.92 9.58 -12.13
N HIS A 364 1.62 10.35 -11.30
CA HIS A 364 2.81 11.10 -11.70
C HIS A 364 4.01 10.30 -11.17
N PRO A 365 4.83 9.68 -12.04
CA PRO A 365 5.98 8.92 -11.58
C PRO A 365 7.04 9.87 -11.01
N GLN A 366 7.71 9.43 -9.94
CA GLN A 366 8.88 10.12 -9.40
C GLN A 366 10.03 10.09 -10.41
N ARG A 367 10.89 11.12 -10.44
CA ARG A 367 12.09 11.08 -11.28
C ARG A 367 13.14 10.12 -10.69
N PRO A 368 13.85 9.33 -11.51
CA PRO A 368 14.94 8.49 -11.01
C PRO A 368 16.02 9.39 -10.38
N GLY A 369 16.49 9.03 -9.18
CA GLY A 369 17.59 9.73 -8.50
C GLY A 369 17.20 10.97 -7.68
N LEU A 370 15.94 11.44 -7.73
CA LEU A 370 15.44 12.56 -6.93
C LEU A 370 14.05 12.20 -6.37
N GLU A 371 14.01 11.63 -5.15
CA GLU A 371 12.77 11.09 -4.55
C GLU A 371 11.65 12.13 -4.34
N ALA A 372 11.99 13.42 -4.26
CA ALA A 372 11.04 14.51 -4.03
C ALA A 372 10.42 15.09 -5.32
N ASP A 373 11.06 14.88 -6.48
CA ASP A 373 10.63 15.51 -7.73
C ASP A 373 9.79 14.55 -8.57
N LEU A 374 8.56 14.97 -8.88
CA LEU A 374 7.72 14.28 -9.83
C LEU A 374 8.16 14.60 -11.26
N SER A 375 8.03 13.61 -12.13
CA SER A 375 8.26 13.78 -13.57
C SER A 375 7.13 14.55 -14.23
N ASP A 376 7.38 15.00 -15.46
CA ASP A 376 6.37 15.64 -16.30
C ASP A 376 5.40 14.62 -16.93
N GLU A 377 5.63 13.32 -16.73
CA GLU A 377 4.82 12.25 -17.28
C GLU A 377 3.55 12.05 -16.43
N ILE A 378 2.43 11.78 -17.09
CA ILE A 378 1.14 11.52 -16.46
C ILE A 378 0.60 10.23 -17.03
N TYR A 379 0.43 9.22 -16.18
CA TYR A 379 -0.19 7.95 -16.53
C TYR A 379 -1.61 7.88 -15.98
N VAL A 380 -2.56 7.52 -16.84
CA VAL A 380 -3.99 7.48 -16.50
C VAL A 380 -4.56 6.12 -16.81
N ALA A 381 -5.17 5.50 -15.81
CA ALA A 381 -5.86 4.23 -15.92
C ALA A 381 -7.30 4.36 -15.41
N GLY A 382 -8.18 3.50 -15.90
CA GLY A 382 -9.57 3.51 -15.49
C GLY A 382 -10.36 2.36 -16.08
N ARG A 383 -11.65 2.62 -16.31
CA ARG A 383 -12.58 1.63 -16.83
C ARG A 383 -12.49 1.44 -18.36
N PHE A 384 -11.37 1.84 -18.97
CA PHE A 384 -10.97 1.60 -20.36
C PHE A 384 -9.77 0.65 -20.41
N SER A 385 -9.52 0.04 -21.57
CA SER A 385 -8.55 -1.07 -21.74
C SER A 385 -7.08 -0.64 -21.83
N ASN A 386 -6.79 0.66 -21.82
CA ASN A 386 -5.45 1.19 -22.02
C ASN A 386 -4.97 1.95 -20.78
N ILE A 387 -3.67 2.05 -20.60
CA ILE A 387 -3.06 3.08 -19.76
C ILE A 387 -2.67 4.22 -20.70
N LEU A 388 -3.25 5.40 -20.51
CA LEU A 388 -2.97 6.56 -21.34
C LEU A 388 -1.77 7.31 -20.77
N HIS A 389 -0.90 7.77 -21.65
CA HIS A 389 0.33 8.45 -21.30
C HIS A 389 0.33 9.86 -21.88
N TYR A 390 0.43 10.86 -21.01
CA TYR A 390 0.52 12.27 -21.36
C TYR A 390 1.83 12.86 -20.85
N ASP A 391 2.30 13.89 -21.55
CA ASP A 391 3.39 14.75 -21.09
C ASP A 391 2.77 16.10 -20.74
N ARG A 392 3.01 16.56 -19.51
CA ARG A 392 2.44 17.80 -18.97
C ARG A 392 2.77 19.02 -19.83
N ARG A 393 3.93 19.03 -20.48
CA ARG A 393 4.40 20.15 -21.33
C ARG A 393 3.69 20.21 -22.69
N LYS A 394 3.12 19.08 -23.12
CA LYS A 394 2.38 18.93 -24.39
C LYS A 394 0.88 18.72 -24.17
N PHE A 395 0.43 18.83 -22.93
CA PHE A 395 -0.97 18.65 -22.56
C PHE A 395 -1.84 19.64 -23.34
N PRO A 396 -2.98 19.22 -23.93
CA PRO A 396 -3.72 17.98 -23.69
C PRO A 396 -3.41 16.81 -24.66
N SER A 397 -2.35 16.91 -25.48
CA SER A 397 -2.04 15.87 -26.47
C SER A 397 -1.54 14.57 -25.83
N ILE A 398 -2.05 13.42 -26.30
CA ILE A 398 -1.61 12.10 -25.84
C ILE A 398 -0.22 11.78 -26.41
N LYS A 399 0.71 11.40 -25.54
CA LYS A 399 2.08 11.00 -25.92
C LYS A 399 2.13 9.54 -26.36
N GLY A 400 1.36 8.67 -25.71
CA GLY A 400 1.28 7.25 -26.04
C GLY A 400 0.21 6.51 -25.25
N SER A 401 0.10 5.20 -25.48
CA SER A 401 -0.81 4.33 -24.75
C SER A 401 -0.26 2.92 -24.60
N ILE A 402 -0.51 2.31 -23.45
CA ILE A 402 -0.18 0.91 -23.16
C ILE A 402 -1.47 0.10 -23.22
N TYR A 403 -1.56 -0.88 -24.13
CA TYR A 403 -2.72 -1.77 -24.18
C TYR A 403 -2.63 -2.82 -23.08
N SER A 404 -3.56 -2.76 -22.12
CA SER A 404 -3.71 -3.78 -21.09
C SER A 404 -4.78 -4.80 -21.49
N GLY A 405 -5.95 -4.33 -21.91
CA GLY A 405 -7.15 -5.14 -22.07
C GLY A 405 -7.93 -5.35 -20.76
N ALA A 406 -7.34 -5.03 -19.60
CA ALA A 406 -7.99 -5.05 -18.30
C ALA A 406 -8.63 -3.68 -17.96
N ARG A 407 -9.55 -3.67 -17.00
CA ARG A 407 -10.08 -2.44 -16.39
C ARG A 407 -9.28 -2.15 -15.13
N LEU A 408 -8.30 -1.26 -15.24
CA LEU A 408 -7.33 -0.95 -14.21
C LEU A 408 -7.85 0.16 -13.29
N CYS A 409 -7.68 0.01 -11.97
CA CYS A 409 -8.20 0.95 -10.99
C CYS A 409 -7.16 1.52 -10.02
N SER A 410 -5.91 1.04 -10.03
CA SER A 410 -4.82 1.57 -9.22
C SER A 410 -3.50 1.46 -9.98
N LEU A 411 -2.66 2.49 -9.85
CA LEU A 411 -1.33 2.57 -10.43
C LEU A 411 -0.31 2.95 -9.35
N THR A 412 0.89 2.37 -9.42
CA THR A 412 2.06 2.79 -8.64
C THR A 412 3.32 2.66 -9.50
N SER A 413 4.40 3.35 -9.14
CA SER A 413 5.69 3.24 -9.83
C SER A 413 6.80 2.84 -8.88
N LEU A 414 7.79 2.11 -9.40
CA LEU A 414 9.09 1.91 -8.76
C LEU A 414 10.17 2.61 -9.58
N PRO A 415 11.11 3.34 -8.94
CA PRO A 415 12.19 4.06 -9.60
C PRO A 415 13.34 3.13 -10.01
N TYR A 416 13.00 1.93 -10.50
CA TYR A 416 13.96 0.89 -10.85
C TYR A 416 13.59 0.25 -12.19
N PRO A 417 14.58 -0.22 -12.97
CA PRO A 417 14.33 -0.86 -14.25
C PRO A 417 13.63 -2.20 -14.07
N PHE A 418 12.75 -2.52 -15.03
CA PHE A 418 12.16 -3.84 -15.16
C PHE A 418 12.30 -4.36 -16.59
N SER A 419 12.62 -5.64 -16.70
CA SER A 419 12.70 -6.38 -17.95
C SER A 419 11.88 -7.65 -17.79
N VAL A 420 10.90 -7.83 -18.68
CA VAL A 420 10.05 -9.02 -18.68
C VAL A 420 10.92 -10.27 -18.84
N HIS A 421 11.77 -10.27 -19.87
CA HIS A 421 12.63 -11.40 -20.20
C HIS A 421 13.55 -11.79 -19.03
N ASP A 422 14.22 -10.81 -18.43
CA ASP A 422 15.12 -11.06 -17.29
C ASP A 422 14.35 -11.54 -16.07
N SER A 423 13.15 -10.99 -15.82
CA SER A 423 12.27 -11.46 -14.75
C SER A 423 11.88 -12.93 -14.93
N GLU A 424 11.53 -13.36 -16.15
CA GLU A 424 11.19 -14.77 -16.41
C GLU A 424 12.36 -15.73 -16.18
N ILE A 425 13.57 -15.34 -16.60
CA ILE A 425 14.77 -16.15 -16.40
C ILE A 425 15.15 -16.19 -14.91
N ARG A 426 15.06 -15.06 -14.20
CA ARG A 426 15.31 -14.97 -12.75
C ARG A 426 14.37 -15.84 -11.93
N ARG A 427 13.08 -15.87 -12.28
CA ARG A 427 12.08 -16.78 -11.66
C ARG A 427 12.46 -18.26 -11.75
N ARG A 428 13.27 -18.64 -12.76
CA ARG A 428 13.77 -20.02 -12.94
C ARG A 428 15.15 -20.27 -12.32
N GLY A 429 15.81 -19.23 -11.79
CA GLY A 429 17.14 -19.32 -11.19
C GLY A 429 18.26 -19.60 -12.21
N LEU A 430 18.06 -19.19 -13.46
CA LEU A 430 18.94 -19.55 -14.59
C LEU A 430 19.89 -18.41 -15.00
N MET A 431 19.67 -17.17 -14.55
CA MET A 431 20.48 -16.01 -14.95
C MET A 431 21.87 -16.09 -14.32
N SER A 432 22.92 -15.72 -15.05
CA SER A 432 24.28 -15.63 -14.48
C SER A 432 24.42 -14.42 -13.56
N LEU A 433 25.46 -14.41 -12.71
CA LEU A 433 25.70 -13.30 -11.77
C LEU A 433 25.89 -11.97 -12.51
N ASP A 434 26.74 -11.94 -13.53
CA ASP A 434 27.00 -10.76 -14.36
C ASP A 434 25.72 -10.24 -15.05
N GLN A 435 24.85 -11.17 -15.47
CA GLN A 435 23.58 -10.82 -16.09
C GLN A 435 22.61 -10.20 -15.07
N VAL A 436 22.52 -10.77 -13.86
CA VAL A 436 21.70 -10.20 -12.78
C VAL A 436 22.17 -8.79 -12.44
N GLU A 437 23.48 -8.59 -12.27
CA GLU A 437 24.05 -7.28 -11.96
C GLU A 437 23.72 -6.26 -13.05
N LYS A 438 23.97 -6.61 -14.32
CA LYS A 438 23.63 -5.77 -15.48
C LYS A 438 22.16 -5.41 -15.55
N SER A 439 21.26 -6.37 -15.26
CA SER A 439 19.81 -6.14 -15.31
C SER A 439 19.33 -5.13 -14.26
N LYS A 440 20.01 -5.10 -13.10
CA LYS A 440 19.66 -4.22 -11.97
C LYS A 440 20.40 -2.88 -11.99
N SER A 441 21.58 -2.81 -12.62
CA SER A 441 22.41 -1.62 -12.69
C SER A 441 21.98 -0.62 -13.77
N PHE A 442 20.93 -0.92 -14.53
CA PHE A 442 20.45 -0.04 -15.60
C PHE A 442 19.82 1.23 -15.02
N ALA A 443 20.53 2.36 -15.13
CA ALA A 443 20.21 3.60 -14.41
C ALA A 443 18.94 4.34 -14.89
N GLU A 444 18.48 4.10 -16.13
CA GLU A 444 17.44 4.93 -16.77
C GLU A 444 16.06 4.25 -16.89
N GLY A 445 15.80 3.19 -16.11
CA GLY A 445 14.53 2.46 -16.17
C GLY A 445 13.61 2.75 -14.99
N GLN A 446 12.32 2.86 -15.27
CA GLN A 446 11.26 2.84 -14.26
C GLN A 446 10.32 1.67 -14.49
N THR A 447 9.65 1.26 -13.43
CA THR A 447 8.63 0.22 -13.49
C THR A 447 7.29 0.81 -13.15
N LEU A 448 6.30 0.60 -14.01
CA LEU A 448 4.90 0.88 -13.71
C LEU A 448 4.21 -0.40 -13.27
N ILE A 449 3.46 -0.32 -12.17
CA ILE A 449 2.66 -1.42 -11.66
C ILE A 449 1.21 -0.97 -11.69
N ALA A 450 0.35 -1.81 -12.25
CA ALA A 450 -1.08 -1.57 -12.34
C ALA A 450 -1.85 -2.75 -11.77
N CYS A 451 -3.01 -2.47 -11.17
CA CYS A 451 -3.94 -3.52 -10.78
C CYS A 451 -5.39 -3.19 -11.15
N GLY A 452 -6.20 -4.24 -11.29
CA GLY A 452 -7.63 -4.12 -11.54
C GLY A 452 -8.28 -5.47 -11.80
N GLU A 453 -9.14 -5.51 -12.82
CA GLU A 453 -9.84 -6.73 -13.22
C GLU A 453 -9.71 -7.05 -14.72
N TYR A 454 -9.55 -8.33 -15.02
CA TYR A 454 -9.64 -8.90 -16.36
C TYR A 454 -10.53 -10.14 -16.31
N ASN A 455 -11.61 -10.17 -17.10
CA ASN A 455 -12.59 -11.26 -17.09
C ASN A 455 -13.03 -11.65 -15.66
N THR A 456 -13.43 -10.65 -14.88
CA THR A 456 -13.90 -10.76 -13.47
C THR A 456 -12.88 -11.35 -12.48
N LYS A 457 -11.62 -11.53 -12.88
CA LYS A 457 -10.51 -11.95 -12.02
C LYS A 457 -9.54 -10.81 -11.78
N GLY A 458 -8.78 -10.89 -10.70
CA GLY A 458 -7.72 -9.93 -10.41
C GLY A 458 -6.68 -9.91 -11.52
N SER A 459 -6.24 -8.72 -11.91
CA SER A 459 -5.10 -8.55 -12.81
C SER A 459 -4.05 -7.69 -12.13
N LEU A 460 -2.85 -8.23 -11.94
CA LEU A 460 -1.66 -7.48 -11.51
C LEU A 460 -0.70 -7.42 -12.70
N GLU A 461 -0.36 -6.22 -13.14
CA GLU A 461 0.39 -5.99 -14.37
C GLU A 461 1.60 -5.10 -14.10
N ILE A 462 2.76 -5.46 -14.66
CA ILE A 462 4.04 -4.78 -14.46
C ILE A 462 4.59 -4.41 -15.83
N TYR A 463 4.90 -3.13 -16.04
CA TYR A 463 5.39 -2.60 -17.30
C TYR A 463 6.73 -1.91 -17.11
N SER A 464 7.61 -2.08 -18.09
CA SER A 464 8.82 -1.29 -18.17
C SER A 464 8.52 0.06 -18.80
N ILE A 465 8.84 1.15 -18.10
CA ILE A 465 8.91 2.50 -18.65
C ILE A 465 10.39 2.80 -18.84
N THR A 466 10.96 2.32 -19.94
CA THR A 466 12.28 2.78 -20.41
C THR A 466 12.10 4.02 -21.28
N GLY A 467 13.04 4.98 -21.22
CA GLY A 467 13.09 6.12 -22.14
C GLY A 467 13.36 5.77 -23.62
N LEU A 468 13.41 4.48 -23.96
CA LEU A 468 13.62 3.96 -25.31
C LEU A 468 12.29 3.73 -26.04
N PRO A 469 12.22 4.00 -27.37
CA PRO A 469 10.98 4.04 -28.16
C PRO A 469 10.33 2.68 -28.47
N GLN A 470 10.67 1.62 -27.72
CA GLN A 470 9.99 0.33 -27.87
C GLN A 470 8.67 0.33 -27.10
N SER A 471 7.66 -0.36 -27.64
CA SER A 471 6.40 -0.58 -26.94
C SER A 471 6.70 -1.14 -25.54
N PRO A 472 6.11 -0.58 -24.46
CA PRO A 472 6.42 -1.02 -23.11
C PRO A 472 6.07 -2.50 -22.95
N ALA A 473 7.10 -3.32 -22.77
CA ALA A 473 6.94 -4.75 -22.52
C ALA A 473 6.29 -4.91 -21.13
N GLY A 474 5.15 -5.60 -21.11
CA GLY A 474 4.36 -5.85 -19.91
C GLY A 474 4.37 -7.31 -19.50
N LEU A 475 4.44 -7.57 -18.20
CA LEU A 475 4.19 -8.85 -17.59
C LEU A 475 2.83 -8.80 -16.88
N GLN A 476 1.93 -9.73 -17.20
CA GLN A 476 0.55 -9.74 -16.69
C GLN A 476 0.27 -11.01 -15.88
N ASN A 477 -0.06 -10.85 -14.60
CA ASN A 477 -0.53 -11.91 -13.74
C ASN A 477 -2.05 -11.85 -13.56
N ARG A 478 -2.76 -12.65 -14.36
CA ARG A 478 -4.24 -12.77 -14.40
C ARG A 478 -4.77 -14.10 -13.86
N GLN A 479 -3.86 -15.02 -13.54
CA GLN A 479 -4.21 -16.39 -13.18
C GLN A 479 -3.96 -16.67 -11.70
N SER A 480 -2.82 -16.21 -11.16
CA SER A 480 -2.40 -16.51 -9.78
C SER A 480 -2.48 -15.33 -8.84
N SER A 481 -2.80 -14.12 -9.33
CA SER A 481 -2.89 -12.90 -8.52
C SER A 481 -4.06 -12.94 -7.54
N SER A 482 -5.30 -12.99 -8.02
CA SER A 482 -6.48 -13.25 -7.19
C SER A 482 -7.68 -13.72 -8.03
N HIS A 483 -8.59 -14.46 -7.37
CA HIS A 483 -9.87 -14.86 -7.95
C HIS A 483 -10.90 -13.73 -8.00
N SER A 484 -10.64 -12.63 -7.30
CA SER A 484 -11.48 -11.43 -7.26
C SER A 484 -10.72 -10.21 -7.78
N LYS A 485 -11.44 -9.12 -8.08
CA LYS A 485 -10.87 -7.85 -8.54
C LYS A 485 -9.83 -7.32 -7.54
N LEU A 486 -8.70 -6.85 -8.07
CA LEU A 486 -7.72 -6.09 -7.26
C LEU A 486 -8.17 -4.64 -7.17
N LEU A 487 -8.08 -4.03 -5.97
CA LEU A 487 -8.65 -2.72 -5.71
C LEU A 487 -7.59 -1.62 -5.56
N SER A 488 -6.47 -1.93 -4.89
CA SER A 488 -5.36 -1.00 -4.69
C SER A 488 -4.03 -1.77 -4.74
N VAL A 489 -3.01 -1.13 -5.29
CA VAL A 489 -1.64 -1.66 -5.35
C VAL A 489 -0.65 -0.56 -4.96
N VAL A 490 0.30 -0.90 -4.09
CA VAL A 490 1.39 -0.01 -3.68
C VAL A 490 2.70 -0.77 -3.52
N SER A 491 3.81 -0.06 -3.61
CA SER A 491 5.12 -0.59 -3.28
C SER A 491 5.34 -0.51 -1.76
N HIS A 492 5.74 -1.62 -1.15
CA HIS A 492 5.94 -1.73 0.29
C HIS A 492 7.32 -2.36 0.55
N GLY A 493 8.32 -1.51 0.76
CA GLY A 493 9.72 -1.94 0.83
C GLY A 493 10.17 -2.64 -0.46
N THR A 494 10.75 -3.83 -0.33
CA THR A 494 11.17 -4.69 -1.45
C THR A 494 10.04 -5.50 -2.09
N ARG A 495 8.78 -5.25 -1.73
CA ARG A 495 7.62 -6.04 -2.13
C ARG A 495 6.55 -5.18 -2.80
N ILE A 496 5.66 -5.85 -3.51
CA ILE A 496 4.42 -5.29 -4.05
C ILE A 496 3.29 -5.79 -3.14
N VAL A 497 2.48 -4.88 -2.62
CA VAL A 497 1.29 -5.24 -1.85
C VAL A 497 0.04 -4.78 -2.59
N PHE A 498 -0.97 -5.63 -2.63
CA PHE A 498 -2.26 -5.31 -3.20
C PHE A 498 -3.42 -5.84 -2.37
N SER A 499 -4.55 -5.15 -2.44
CA SER A 499 -5.81 -5.60 -1.85
C SER A 499 -6.71 -6.23 -2.91
N ASP A 500 -7.44 -7.27 -2.52
CA ASP A 500 -8.42 -7.93 -3.38
C ASP A 500 -9.85 -7.81 -2.85
N GLY A 501 -10.82 -8.08 -3.71
CA GLY A 501 -12.25 -8.10 -3.37
C GLY A 501 -12.67 -9.25 -2.46
N SER A 502 -11.72 -10.08 -2.01
CA SER A 502 -11.96 -11.17 -1.07
C SER A 502 -11.57 -10.80 0.37
N GLY A 503 -11.15 -9.55 0.61
CA GLY A 503 -10.79 -9.04 1.93
C GLY A 503 -9.36 -9.38 2.35
N TYR A 504 -8.49 -9.75 1.40
CA TYR A 504 -7.09 -10.05 1.65
C TYR A 504 -6.17 -8.94 1.18
N LEU A 505 -5.07 -8.79 1.93
CA LEU A 505 -3.86 -8.11 1.52
C LEU A 505 -2.84 -9.18 1.15
N ASN A 506 -2.27 -9.07 -0.04
CA ASN A 506 -1.31 -10.03 -0.59
C ASN A 506 0.01 -9.31 -0.88
N TRP A 507 1.12 -9.83 -0.36
CA TRP A 507 2.47 -9.33 -0.61
C TRP A 507 3.19 -10.28 -1.56
N PHE A 508 3.57 -9.78 -2.72
CA PHE A 508 4.37 -10.50 -3.70
C PHE A 508 5.77 -9.87 -3.79
N GLU A 509 6.75 -10.64 -4.26
CA GLU A 509 8.02 -10.07 -4.69
C GLU A 509 7.80 -9.12 -5.87
N ARG A 510 8.81 -8.30 -6.18
CA ARG A 510 8.78 -7.36 -7.32
C ARG A 510 8.64 -8.02 -8.69
N ASP A 511 8.68 -9.35 -8.77
CA ASP A 511 8.38 -10.10 -9.99
C ASP A 511 6.88 -10.20 -10.29
N GLY A 512 6.01 -9.91 -9.32
CA GLY A 512 4.55 -9.99 -9.46
C GLY A 512 3.96 -11.40 -9.45
N PHE A 513 4.73 -12.44 -9.10
CA PHE A 513 4.29 -13.84 -9.08
C PHE A 513 4.68 -14.60 -7.82
N THR A 514 5.83 -14.29 -7.22
CA THR A 514 6.33 -15.01 -6.06
C THR A 514 5.61 -14.48 -4.82
N ASP A 515 4.75 -15.31 -4.23
CA ASP A 515 3.98 -14.97 -3.02
C ASP A 515 4.91 -14.92 -1.81
N VAL A 516 4.85 -13.84 -1.04
CA VAL A 516 5.60 -13.68 0.20
C VAL A 516 4.71 -14.00 1.39
N ARG A 517 3.52 -13.38 1.46
CA ARG A 517 2.56 -13.60 2.54
C ARG A 517 1.19 -13.02 2.21
N ARG A 518 0.18 -13.44 2.98
CA ARG A 518 -1.19 -12.91 2.92
C ARG A 518 -1.70 -12.56 4.31
N CYS A 519 -2.54 -11.54 4.40
CA CYS A 519 -3.22 -11.14 5.63
C CYS A 519 -4.70 -10.90 5.33
N LYS A 520 -5.59 -11.45 6.16
CA LYS A 520 -7.02 -11.18 6.09
C LYS A 520 -7.31 -9.93 6.92
N ILE A 521 -8.03 -8.96 6.35
CA ILE A 521 -8.37 -7.70 7.05
C ILE A 521 -9.35 -7.98 8.20
N GLY A 522 -10.30 -8.89 7.97
CA GLY A 522 -11.37 -9.20 8.93
C GLY A 522 -12.43 -8.11 8.99
N HIS A 523 -13.21 -8.09 10.07
CA HIS A 523 -14.31 -7.15 10.27
C HIS A 523 -14.06 -6.28 11.49
N SER A 524 -14.39 -4.98 11.42
CA SER A 524 -14.35 -4.09 12.58
C SER A 524 -15.55 -4.34 13.50
N GLU A 525 -15.35 -5.01 14.65
CA GLU A 525 -16.41 -5.34 15.63
C GLU A 525 -17.17 -4.13 16.19
N MET A 526 -16.67 -2.90 16.00
CA MET A 526 -17.31 -1.68 16.52
C MET A 526 -18.53 -1.21 15.73
N THR A 527 -18.73 -1.73 14.53
CA THR A 527 -19.69 -1.17 13.56
C THR A 527 -21.14 -1.44 13.92
N GLU A 528 -21.45 -2.59 14.53
CA GLU A 528 -22.84 -3.04 14.71
C GLU A 528 -23.03 -3.82 16.02
N GLY A 529 -22.20 -3.59 17.04
CA GLY A 529 -21.99 -4.63 18.05
C GLY A 529 -21.56 -5.95 17.38
N PRO A 530 -21.49 -7.06 18.12
CA PRO A 530 -21.20 -8.36 17.53
C PRO A 530 -22.38 -8.80 16.65
N SER A 531 -22.31 -8.49 15.35
CA SER A 531 -23.27 -8.90 14.34
C SER A 531 -23.14 -10.40 14.07
N ILE A 532 -24.25 -11.14 14.13
CA ILE A 532 -24.31 -12.57 13.76
C ILE A 532 -23.81 -12.83 12.33
N PHE A 533 -23.86 -11.81 11.48
CA PHE A 533 -23.39 -11.86 10.09
C PHE A 533 -21.88 -11.64 9.95
N ALA A 534 -21.17 -11.15 10.98
CA ALA A 534 -19.71 -11.01 10.94
C ALA A 534 -18.99 -12.37 10.83
N SER A 535 -19.68 -13.46 11.18
CA SER A 535 -19.19 -14.83 10.98
C SER A 535 -19.53 -15.41 9.60
N MET A 536 -20.34 -14.72 8.78
CA MET A 536 -20.73 -15.19 7.45
C MET A 536 -19.58 -14.98 6.45
N PRO A 537 -19.30 -15.97 5.57
CA PRO A 537 -18.34 -15.80 4.49
C PRO A 537 -18.70 -14.59 3.62
N GLY A 538 -17.78 -13.64 3.47
CA GLY A 538 -17.98 -12.42 2.66
C GLY A 538 -18.48 -11.18 3.42
N SER A 539 -18.56 -11.22 4.75
CA SER A 539 -18.85 -10.06 5.62
C SER A 539 -17.61 -9.24 6.01
N ASP A 540 -16.43 -9.66 5.55
CA ASP A 540 -15.16 -9.01 5.87
C ASP A 540 -15.06 -7.63 5.21
N ASP A 541 -14.41 -6.71 5.91
CA ASP A 541 -14.10 -5.40 5.36
C ASP A 541 -13.04 -5.54 4.25
N ILE A 542 -13.19 -4.73 3.19
CA ILE A 542 -12.31 -4.78 2.02
C ILE A 542 -11.51 -3.48 1.91
N ALA A 543 -10.18 -3.56 1.82
CA ALA A 543 -9.35 -2.38 1.59
C ALA A 543 -9.50 -1.86 0.16
N ARG A 544 -10.06 -0.66 0.02
CA ARG A 544 -10.22 0.06 -1.26
C ARG A 544 -9.02 0.91 -1.63
N LYS A 545 -8.24 1.36 -0.63
CA LYS A 545 -7.01 2.13 -0.83
C LYS A 545 -5.95 1.72 0.19
N LEU A 546 -4.71 1.56 -0.27
CA LEU A 546 -3.53 1.27 0.54
C LEU A 546 -2.57 2.45 0.54
N LEU A 547 -1.95 2.73 1.68
CA LEU A 547 -1.07 3.87 1.89
C LEU A 547 0.12 3.43 2.76
N PRO A 548 1.33 3.26 2.19
CA PRO A 548 2.52 2.92 2.97
C PRO A 548 2.90 4.11 3.86
N THR A 549 3.20 3.83 5.13
CA THR A 549 3.51 4.88 6.12
C THR A 549 4.91 5.46 5.93
N ARG A 550 5.85 4.72 5.34
CA ARG A 550 7.17 5.24 4.94
C ARG A 550 7.21 5.65 3.47
N SER A 551 7.89 6.76 3.20
CA SER A 551 8.20 7.25 1.85
C SER A 551 9.70 7.11 1.60
N GLY A 552 10.15 6.00 1.01
CA GLY A 552 11.49 5.83 0.42
C GLY A 552 12.71 5.82 1.36
N HIS A 553 12.65 6.49 2.51
CA HIS A 553 13.81 6.68 3.37
C HIS A 553 14.06 5.53 4.36
N THR A 554 15.31 5.10 4.38
CA THR A 554 15.86 4.05 5.24
C THR A 554 16.33 4.67 6.55
N GLY A 555 15.38 5.14 7.35
CA GLY A 555 15.64 5.55 8.73
C GLY A 555 15.94 4.35 9.64
N GLU A 556 16.78 4.58 10.66
CA GLU A 556 17.28 3.59 11.63
C GLU A 556 16.20 2.90 12.51
N GLY A 557 14.94 3.33 12.41
CA GLY A 557 13.83 2.77 13.17
C GLY A 557 13.46 1.36 12.69
N VAL A 558 13.35 0.43 13.64
CA VAL A 558 13.07 -0.99 13.40
C VAL A 558 11.56 -1.17 13.23
N ASN A 559 11.14 -1.71 12.10
CA ASN A 559 9.76 -2.12 11.85
C ASN A 559 8.71 -0.98 11.93
N ASP A 560 8.99 0.15 11.27
CA ASP A 560 8.06 1.28 11.17
C ASP A 560 7.41 1.44 9.79
N ASN A 561 7.56 0.44 8.91
CA ASN A 561 6.91 0.46 7.60
C ASN A 561 5.53 -0.20 7.68
N ASP A 562 4.62 0.42 8.43
CA ASP A 562 3.24 -0.04 8.54
C ASP A 562 2.43 0.33 7.30
N LEU A 563 1.26 -0.29 7.12
CA LEU A 563 0.39 -0.09 5.96
C LEU A 563 -0.99 0.42 6.40
N LEU A 564 -1.28 1.69 6.12
CA LEU A 564 -2.61 2.26 6.34
C LEU A 564 -3.53 1.82 5.20
N PHE A 565 -4.79 1.51 5.53
CA PHE A 565 -5.81 1.19 4.54
C PHE A 565 -7.14 1.86 4.85
N TRP A 566 -7.93 2.08 3.81
CA TRP A 566 -9.30 2.59 3.89
C TRP A 566 -10.28 1.63 3.25
N THR A 567 -11.41 1.37 3.91
CA THR A 567 -12.39 0.35 3.49
C THR A 567 -13.53 0.90 2.63
N GLY A 568 -13.66 2.22 2.54
CA GLY A 568 -14.90 2.86 2.06
C GLY A 568 -15.61 3.64 3.16
N GLU A 569 -15.41 3.21 4.41
CA GLU A 569 -16.10 3.73 5.59
C GLU A 569 -15.15 3.97 6.77
N LYS A 570 -14.10 3.15 6.92
CA LYS A 570 -13.21 3.16 8.08
C LYS A 570 -11.76 3.16 7.65
N LEU A 571 -10.90 3.60 8.57
CA LEU A 571 -9.45 3.51 8.45
C LEU A 571 -8.91 2.41 9.37
N GLY A 572 -7.97 1.63 8.87
CA GLY A 572 -7.21 0.65 9.64
C GLY A 572 -5.72 0.72 9.33
N LEU A 573 -4.93 0.15 10.22
CA LEU A 573 -3.48 0.12 10.15
C LEU A 573 -2.98 -1.31 10.36
N VAL A 574 -2.28 -1.82 9.36
CA VAL A 574 -1.58 -3.11 9.44
C VAL A 574 -0.20 -2.88 10.00
N THR A 575 0.12 -3.62 11.07
CA THR A 575 1.40 -3.56 11.76
C THR A 575 2.01 -4.95 11.86
N PHE A 576 3.34 -5.05 11.79
CA PHE A 576 4.07 -6.32 11.82
C PHE A 576 4.63 -6.61 13.22
N SER A 577 3.76 -6.70 14.22
CA SER A 577 4.15 -6.93 15.63
C SER A 577 3.35 -8.05 16.26
N GLY A 578 3.95 -8.76 17.22
CA GLY A 578 3.31 -9.86 17.96
C GLY A 578 2.13 -9.45 18.86
N SER A 579 1.85 -8.16 19.01
CA SER A 579 0.68 -7.64 19.72
C SER A 579 0.07 -6.44 19.00
N SER A 580 -1.24 -6.25 19.20
CA SER A 580 -1.94 -5.06 18.77
C SER A 580 -1.39 -3.84 19.51
N ARG A 581 -1.01 -2.81 18.75
CA ARG A 581 -0.50 -1.57 19.34
C ARG A 581 -1.62 -0.70 19.91
N PHE A 582 -2.85 -0.87 19.40
CA PHE A 582 -4.06 -0.24 19.91
C PHE A 582 -5.30 -0.97 19.39
N ALA A 583 -6.33 -1.05 20.23
CA ALA A 583 -7.64 -1.52 19.85
C ALA A 583 -8.65 -0.37 19.79
N ALA A 584 -9.71 -0.52 19.01
CA ALA A 584 -10.78 0.48 18.93
C ALA A 584 -11.45 0.73 20.31
N THR A 585 -11.40 -0.24 21.22
CA THR A 585 -11.89 -0.14 22.61
C THR A 585 -11.09 0.84 23.45
N ASP A 586 -9.81 1.03 23.15
CA ASP A 586 -8.91 1.83 23.96
C ASP A 586 -9.24 3.33 23.92
N PHE A 587 -10.02 3.76 22.94
CA PHE A 587 -10.48 5.14 22.82
C PHE A 587 -11.74 5.43 23.64
N LYS A 588 -12.34 4.42 24.28
CA LYS A 588 -13.56 4.57 25.10
C LYS A 588 -13.27 5.02 26.53
N GLU A 589 -12.28 4.45 27.20
CA GLU A 589 -12.05 4.64 28.65
C GLU A 589 -11.79 6.10 29.07
N LYS A 590 -11.09 6.91 28.26
CA LYS A 590 -10.87 8.33 28.56
C LYS A 590 -12.09 9.23 28.39
N THR A 591 -13.18 8.70 27.84
CA THR A 591 -14.47 9.43 27.72
C THR A 591 -15.26 9.33 29.02
N ASP A 592 -15.05 8.25 29.78
CA ASP A 592 -15.82 7.91 30.98
C ASP A 592 -15.30 8.60 32.25
N GLU A 593 -14.09 9.18 32.23
CA GLU A 593 -13.49 9.92 33.35
C GLU A 593 -14.22 11.24 33.69
N GLY A 594 -15.18 11.68 32.86
CA GLY A 594 -16.05 12.84 33.11
C GLY A 594 -17.55 12.51 33.15
N ALA A 595 -17.93 11.23 33.06
CA ALA A 595 -19.32 10.79 33.01
C ALA A 595 -19.90 10.62 34.42
N SER A 596 -21.17 11.00 34.61
CA SER A 596 -21.86 10.80 35.89
C SER A 596 -21.95 9.30 36.24
N PRO A 597 -21.94 8.92 37.54
CA PRO A 597 -22.05 7.52 37.95
C PRO A 597 -23.34 6.85 37.44
N GLU A 598 -24.43 7.61 37.27
CA GLU A 598 -25.70 7.11 36.71
C GLU A 598 -25.58 6.74 35.22
N THR A 599 -24.86 7.54 34.43
CA THR A 599 -24.64 7.25 33.01
C THR A 599 -23.78 6.00 32.79
N LEU A 600 -22.81 5.76 33.68
CA LEU A 600 -21.98 4.55 33.65
C LEU A 600 -22.79 3.30 34.05
N ALA A 601 -23.64 3.41 35.07
CA ALA A 601 -24.53 2.32 35.47
C ALA A 601 -25.50 1.94 34.34
N ARG A 602 -26.15 2.92 33.71
CA ARG A 602 -27.07 2.70 32.58
C ARG A 602 -26.37 2.09 31.37
N ALA A 603 -25.18 2.57 31.02
CA ALA A 603 -24.37 1.98 29.94
C ALA A 603 -23.93 0.53 30.25
N SER A 604 -23.67 0.21 31.53
CA SER A 604 -23.35 -1.16 31.95
C SER A 604 -24.56 -2.10 31.87
N GLU A 605 -25.75 -1.60 32.21
CA GLU A 605 -27.01 -2.34 32.10
C GLU A 605 -27.40 -2.59 30.65
N GLU A 606 -27.23 -1.60 29.77
CA GLU A 606 -27.45 -1.74 28.32
C GLU A 606 -26.49 -2.77 27.71
N LYS A 607 -25.20 -2.76 28.11
CA LYS A 607 -24.24 -3.80 27.72
C LYS A 607 -24.68 -5.18 28.18
N ALA A 608 -25.03 -5.34 29.46
CA ALA A 608 -25.47 -6.62 30.02
C ALA A 608 -26.76 -7.15 29.36
N TYR A 609 -27.69 -6.25 29.01
CA TYR A 609 -28.89 -6.58 28.26
C TYR A 609 -28.56 -7.05 26.84
N SER A 610 -27.67 -6.34 26.13
CA SER A 610 -27.24 -6.69 24.78
C SER A 610 -26.55 -8.07 24.73
N GLU A 611 -25.70 -8.38 25.71
CA GLU A 611 -25.04 -9.69 25.81
C GLU A 611 -26.01 -10.83 26.09
N ARG A 612 -27.02 -10.59 26.95
CA ARG A 612 -28.08 -11.58 27.20
C ARG A 612 -28.92 -11.83 25.95
N MET A 613 -29.27 -10.78 25.22
CA MET A 613 -29.99 -10.89 23.94
C MET A 613 -29.17 -11.66 22.90
N ARG A 614 -27.85 -11.39 22.80
CA ARG A 614 -26.93 -12.14 21.94
C ARG A 614 -26.94 -13.64 22.25
N ARG A 615 -26.75 -14.03 23.52
CA ARG A 615 -26.75 -15.44 23.92
C ARG A 615 -28.09 -16.12 23.63
N ALA A 616 -29.20 -15.39 23.67
CA ALA A 616 -30.52 -15.91 23.30
C ALA A 616 -30.65 -16.12 21.79
N LEU A 617 -30.20 -15.17 20.97
CA LEU A 617 -30.24 -15.26 19.51
C LEU A 617 -29.26 -16.30 18.95
N GLU A 618 -28.07 -16.45 19.55
CA GLU A 618 -27.11 -17.50 19.17
C GLU A 618 -27.68 -18.90 19.41
N ARG A 619 -28.31 -19.12 20.57
CA ARG A 619 -29.02 -20.37 20.85
C ARG A 619 -30.11 -20.63 19.82
N GLN A 620 -30.90 -19.61 19.47
CA GLN A 620 -31.95 -19.74 18.46
C GLN A 620 -31.38 -20.04 17.06
N ALA A 621 -30.26 -19.43 16.68
CA ALA A 621 -29.60 -19.69 15.42
C ALA A 621 -28.99 -21.11 15.36
N ASP A 622 -28.40 -21.57 16.45
CA ASP A 622 -27.88 -22.93 16.60
C ASP A 622 -29.02 -23.97 16.58
N ASP A 623 -30.15 -23.68 17.23
CA ASP A 623 -31.34 -24.53 17.19
C ASP A 623 -31.91 -24.65 15.77
N VAL A 624 -31.96 -23.55 15.00
CA VAL A 624 -32.38 -23.57 13.59
C VAL A 624 -31.40 -24.36 12.72
N ARG A 625 -30.09 -24.24 12.95
CA ARG A 625 -29.07 -25.05 12.25
C ARG A 625 -29.19 -26.53 12.60
N PHE A 626 -29.45 -26.85 13.86
CA PHE A 626 -29.66 -28.20 14.36
C PHE A 626 -30.92 -28.82 13.72
N ILE A 627 -32.04 -28.10 13.69
CA ILE A 627 -33.29 -28.54 13.05
C ILE A 627 -33.11 -28.73 11.53
N ARG A 628 -32.35 -27.85 10.87
CA ARG A 628 -32.03 -27.99 9.42
C ARG A 628 -31.23 -29.27 9.12
N ASN A 629 -30.34 -29.68 10.03
CA ASN A 629 -29.53 -30.90 9.88
C ASN A 629 -30.28 -32.18 10.29
N LEU A 630 -31.40 -32.06 11.01
CA LEU A 630 -32.30 -33.18 11.34
C LEU A 630 -33.35 -33.48 10.25
N GLY A 631 -33.44 -32.65 9.21
CA GLY A 631 -34.47 -32.73 8.16
C GLY A 631 -34.13 -33.55 6.91
N ILE A 632 -32.95 -34.19 6.82
CA ILE A 632 -32.57 -35.05 5.68
C ILE A 632 -32.23 -36.45 6.22
N GLY A 633 -33.27 -37.22 6.52
CA GLY A 633 -33.10 -38.55 7.12
C GLY A 633 -34.39 -39.36 7.19
N SER A 634 -35.17 -39.41 6.11
CA SER A 634 -36.22 -40.43 5.95
C SER A 634 -36.74 -40.42 4.51
N GLY A 635 -36.54 -41.53 3.79
CA GLY A 635 -37.12 -41.75 2.46
C GLY A 635 -36.29 -42.68 1.59
N TYR A 636 -36.29 -43.98 1.92
CA TYR A 636 -35.65 -45.05 1.15
C TYR A 636 -36.27 -45.20 -0.27
N ARG A 637 -35.40 -45.66 -1.17
CA ARG A 637 -35.61 -46.23 -2.53
C ARG A 637 -36.79 -47.22 -2.65
N PRO A 638 -37.32 -47.45 -3.86
CA PRO A 638 -36.65 -48.32 -4.86
C PRO A 638 -35.83 -47.57 -5.91
#